data_AF-A0A1V2QUH7-F1
#
_entry.id   AF-A0A1V2QUH7-F1
#
_cell.length_a   1.000
_cell.length_b   1.000
_cell.length_c   1.000
_cell.angle_alpha   90.00
_cell.angle_beta   90.00
_cell.angle_gamma   90.00
#
_symmetry.space_group_name_H-M   'P 1'
#
loop_
_entity.id
_entity.type
_entity.pdbx_description
1 polymer ?
#
loop_
_entity_poly.entity_id
_entity_poly.type
_entity_poly.pdbx_seq_one_letter_code
_entity_poly.pdbx_strand_id
1 'polypeptide(L)'
;MRRFWTIVLAAVGAGIAVIPAVLKPASAASPWLAVGAVVVCAGLGAFIDHARRRGESGLEQRDQSHKAVLNGCFSVDGRRLPRVRDVTDPTLLGVHQTAVAIEDGNVSASVPPYVARDIDEEFRQAVSQGGFVVLVGDSTAGKSRTAHEAVRAVRPADTLLIPRSRNDVPAAVQHVRQSGKPCVLWLDDLERYLGAVDGLTANHVAALRGLGRQVLVCATLRAEERSRLLDLGRSGDESNRTSEREVRQVLSLAVTLRIERRFSPAEIVSATAIAGEDPRIATAVTRASEYGIAEYLAAGPQLLSRWQDAHAPGQNPRGAALVTAAVDCRRTGLVRPLSRELLTRLHEHYLAAHGGSKLAPESLDDAFEWATEKQQATTALLHGDDANGYTVFDYLVDSVQRRTTPADRVPEECLRVMLEYADRTDLFAITNLAVDYGWYSLATVSSQAAHKLAKELAEDHPDVLKAEHNLGRVAMWTGDYRRALDSYRKVLTMRTTALGAEHMDTLATRHDYAWTLSACGEYEQSEAEYRDVIALRTKTLGELHPLTLSAQHNHAWAVFQGGDPHRARKEYQAVLAIREKVLGVGHYNTITTRHDLARIAASLGEYSQAHNAYKAVLAQRLRTLGEKHPYVLTVRHNIAELHEAQGNLELADEQFRAVLADRTSVLGADHPHTLATRIELGNVLAARGRRAESIEVLESALAACEVVHGGTHPKTTRARDALATLSA
;
A
#
# COMPACT_ATOMS: atom_id res chain seq x y z
N MET A 1 -34.54 -18.55 22.92
CA MET A 1 -33.66 -19.74 23.07
C MET A 1 -33.79 -20.45 24.41
N ARG A 2 -33.70 -19.78 25.57
CA ARG A 2 -33.86 -20.42 26.90
C ARG A 2 -35.18 -21.19 27.07
N ARG A 3 -36.31 -20.63 26.59
CA ARG A 3 -37.63 -21.28 26.60
C ARG A 3 -37.77 -22.47 25.63
N PHE A 4 -37.03 -22.46 24.51
CA PHE A 4 -37.08 -23.56 23.54
C PHE A 4 -36.34 -24.79 24.08
N TRP A 5 -35.17 -24.59 24.69
CA TRP A 5 -34.40 -25.66 25.30
C TRP A 5 -35.03 -26.22 26.59
N THR A 6 -35.72 -25.41 27.40
CA THR A 6 -36.50 -25.94 28.53
C THR A 6 -37.69 -26.77 28.08
N ILE A 7 -38.36 -26.43 26.97
CA ILE A 7 -39.45 -27.24 26.41
C ILE A 7 -38.91 -28.56 25.83
N VAL A 8 -37.77 -28.52 25.12
CA VAL A 8 -37.11 -29.73 24.59
C VAL A 8 -36.61 -30.64 25.72
N LEU A 9 -35.99 -30.08 26.77
CA LEU A 9 -35.56 -30.85 27.94
C LEU A 9 -36.74 -31.43 28.74
N ALA A 10 -37.85 -30.70 28.85
CA ALA A 10 -39.08 -31.20 29.50
C ALA A 10 -39.74 -32.32 28.66
N ALA A 11 -39.77 -32.20 27.33
CA ALA A 11 -40.30 -33.23 26.44
C ALA A 11 -39.44 -34.51 26.44
N VAL A 12 -38.11 -34.38 26.47
CA VAL A 12 -37.19 -35.52 26.58
C VAL A 12 -37.23 -36.15 27.97
N GLY A 13 -37.33 -35.35 29.03
CA GLY A 13 -37.53 -35.85 30.41
C GLY A 13 -38.84 -36.62 30.58
N ALA A 14 -39.92 -36.15 29.95
CA ALA A 14 -41.19 -36.87 29.91
C ALA A 14 -41.08 -38.19 29.11
N GLY A 15 -40.30 -38.20 28.02
CA GLY A 15 -40.01 -39.42 27.25
C GLY A 15 -39.24 -40.48 28.04
N ILE A 16 -38.25 -40.08 28.85
CA ILE A 16 -37.45 -41.00 29.69
C ILE A 16 -38.26 -41.56 30.86
N ALA A 17 -39.21 -40.81 31.42
CA ALA A 17 -40.08 -41.27 32.50
C ALA A 17 -41.13 -42.32 32.05
N VAL A 18 -41.42 -42.42 30.74
CA VAL A 18 -42.40 -43.39 30.19
C VAL A 18 -41.75 -44.75 29.89
N ILE A 19 -40.42 -44.82 29.75
CA ILE A 19 -39.68 -46.04 29.38
C ILE A 19 -39.81 -47.17 30.44
N PRO A 20 -39.76 -46.91 31.77
CA PRO A 20 -39.94 -47.97 32.77
C PRO A 20 -41.36 -48.53 32.82
N ALA A 21 -42.37 -47.74 32.43
CA ALA A 21 -43.78 -48.14 32.46
C ALA A 21 -44.18 -49.01 31.25
N VAL A 22 -43.53 -48.79 30.09
CA VAL A 22 -43.80 -49.55 28.85
C VAL A 22 -42.97 -50.85 28.76
N LEU A 23 -41.81 -50.93 29.43
CA LEU A 23 -40.93 -52.11 29.35
C LEU A 23 -41.19 -53.20 30.39
N LYS A 24 -42.03 -52.97 31.42
CA LYS A 24 -42.36 -54.01 32.41
C LYS A 24 -43.11 -55.24 31.88
N PRO A 25 -43.97 -55.16 30.84
CA PRO A 25 -44.56 -56.36 30.26
C PRO A 25 -43.69 -57.00 29.16
N ALA A 26 -42.68 -56.29 28.62
CA ALA A 26 -41.96 -56.71 27.40
C ALA A 26 -40.59 -57.35 27.67
N SER A 27 -40.06 -57.31 28.90
CA SER A 27 -38.77 -57.93 29.24
C SER A 27 -38.78 -59.46 29.30
N ALA A 28 -39.93 -60.10 29.04
CA ALA A 28 -40.06 -61.56 29.00
C ALA A 28 -39.94 -62.17 27.59
N ALA A 29 -39.85 -61.37 26.50
CA ALA A 29 -40.01 -61.91 25.13
C ALA A 29 -38.81 -61.76 24.17
N SER A 30 -37.83 -60.87 24.39
CA SER A 30 -36.60 -60.86 23.55
C SER A 30 -35.47 -60.02 24.17
N PRO A 31 -34.28 -60.62 24.43
CA PRO A 31 -33.10 -59.89 24.91
C PRO A 31 -32.66 -58.74 23.98
N TRP A 32 -32.94 -58.84 22.68
CA TRP A 32 -32.53 -57.87 21.68
C TRP A 32 -33.27 -56.53 21.78
N LEU A 33 -34.51 -56.52 22.28
CA LEU A 33 -35.27 -55.28 22.49
C LEU A 33 -34.71 -54.46 23.68
N ALA A 34 -34.23 -55.14 24.73
CA ALA A 34 -33.57 -54.49 25.85
C ALA A 34 -32.22 -53.88 25.44
N VAL A 35 -31.43 -54.61 24.64
CA VAL A 35 -30.17 -54.10 24.08
C VAL A 35 -30.42 -52.91 23.15
N GLY A 36 -31.43 -53.00 22.28
CA GLY A 36 -31.82 -51.89 21.39
C GLY A 36 -32.23 -50.62 22.15
N ALA A 37 -33.01 -50.76 23.24
CA ALA A 37 -33.41 -49.63 24.08
C ALA A 37 -32.21 -48.97 24.79
N VAL A 38 -31.25 -49.76 25.30
CA VAL A 38 -30.03 -49.23 25.93
C VAL A 38 -29.17 -48.47 24.92
N VAL A 39 -29.01 -48.99 23.70
CA VAL A 39 -28.25 -48.32 22.62
C VAL A 39 -28.91 -47.00 22.22
N VAL A 40 -30.25 -46.95 22.10
CA VAL A 40 -30.97 -45.71 21.81
C VAL A 40 -30.82 -44.68 22.92
N CYS A 41 -30.94 -45.09 24.19
CA CYS A 41 -30.74 -44.19 25.34
C CYS A 41 -29.29 -43.67 25.42
N ALA A 42 -28.30 -44.52 25.16
CA ALA A 42 -26.90 -44.12 25.11
C ALA A 42 -26.62 -43.15 23.95
N GLY A 43 -27.20 -43.40 22.77
CA GLY A 43 -27.12 -42.50 21.62
C GLY A 43 -27.78 -41.13 21.89
N LEU A 44 -28.93 -41.11 22.56
CA LEU A 44 -29.61 -39.88 22.95
C LEU A 44 -28.81 -39.10 24.00
N GLY A 45 -28.23 -39.80 24.98
CA GLY A 45 -27.35 -39.22 26.00
C GLY A 45 -26.10 -38.59 25.39
N ALA A 46 -25.44 -39.29 24.46
CA ALA A 46 -24.28 -38.77 23.73
C ALA A 46 -24.64 -37.56 22.85
N PHE A 47 -25.82 -37.56 22.22
CA PHE A 47 -26.32 -36.41 21.45
C PHE A 47 -26.58 -35.18 22.34
N ILE A 48 -27.19 -35.38 23.51
CA ILE A 48 -27.44 -34.30 24.48
C ILE A 48 -26.13 -33.75 25.04
N ASP A 49 -25.17 -34.61 25.40
CA ASP A 49 -23.86 -34.19 25.88
C ASP A 49 -23.07 -33.44 24.79
N HIS A 50 -23.09 -33.94 23.56
CA HIS A 50 -22.50 -33.25 22.41
C HIS A 50 -23.15 -31.89 22.16
N ALA A 51 -24.48 -31.80 22.19
CA ALA A 51 -25.20 -30.55 22.03
C ALA A 51 -24.91 -29.55 23.18
N ARG A 52 -24.77 -30.06 24.41
CA ARG A 52 -24.42 -29.26 25.60
C ARG A 52 -23.01 -28.70 25.50
N ARG A 53 -22.01 -29.53 25.20
CA ARG A 53 -20.62 -29.09 25.00
C ARG A 53 -20.52 -28.07 23.88
N ARG A 54 -21.23 -28.29 22.76
CA ARG A 54 -21.30 -27.31 21.65
C ARG A 54 -21.93 -25.99 22.08
N GLY A 55 -22.92 -26.03 22.96
CA GLY A 55 -23.57 -24.85 23.55
C GLY A 55 -22.66 -24.09 24.53
N GLU A 56 -21.97 -24.81 25.42
CA GLU A 56 -21.03 -24.24 26.39
C GLU A 56 -19.82 -23.61 25.69
N SER A 57 -19.19 -24.30 24.73
CA SER A 57 -18.11 -23.74 23.90
C SER A 57 -18.57 -22.52 23.09
N GLY A 58 -19.82 -22.50 22.62
CA GLY A 58 -20.39 -21.35 21.91
C GLY A 58 -20.66 -20.13 22.80
N LEU A 59 -20.94 -20.35 24.10
CA LEU A 59 -21.10 -19.28 25.09
C LEU A 59 -19.74 -18.72 25.52
N GLU A 60 -18.77 -19.58 25.79
CA GLU A 60 -17.39 -19.15 26.11
C GLU A 60 -16.77 -18.34 24.97
N GLN A 61 -16.96 -18.78 23.72
CA GLN A 61 -16.49 -18.06 22.54
C GLN A 61 -17.15 -16.68 22.40
N ARG A 62 -18.43 -16.55 22.78
CA ARG A 62 -19.16 -15.26 22.78
C ARG A 62 -18.67 -14.33 23.88
N ASP A 63 -18.44 -14.84 25.09
CA ASP A 63 -17.91 -14.05 26.20
C ASP A 63 -16.48 -13.58 25.93
N GLN A 64 -15.64 -14.44 25.34
CA GLN A 64 -14.30 -14.07 24.90
C GLN A 64 -14.34 -13.01 23.79
N SER A 65 -15.19 -13.18 22.77
CA SER A 65 -15.36 -12.19 21.70
C SER A 65 -15.89 -10.85 22.23
N HIS A 66 -16.81 -10.86 23.20
CA HIS A 66 -17.34 -9.66 23.83
C HIS A 66 -16.29 -8.91 24.67
N LYS A 67 -15.45 -9.63 25.41
CA LYS A 67 -14.31 -9.02 26.13
C LYS A 67 -13.27 -8.44 25.16
N ALA A 68 -12.93 -9.19 24.10
CA ALA A 68 -11.97 -8.75 23.10
C ALA A 68 -12.41 -7.44 22.42
N VAL A 69 -13.69 -7.32 22.03
CA VAL A 69 -14.19 -6.08 21.41
C VAL A 69 -14.25 -4.90 22.38
N LEU A 70 -14.58 -5.11 23.66
CA LEU A 70 -14.61 -4.02 24.65
C LEU A 70 -13.22 -3.46 24.96
N ASN A 71 -12.19 -4.33 24.90
CA ASN A 71 -10.80 -3.94 25.08
C ASN A 71 -10.22 -3.26 23.82
N GLY A 72 -10.54 -3.80 22.63
CA GLY A 72 -9.98 -3.34 21.36
C GLY A 72 -10.73 -2.19 20.68
N CYS A 73 -11.99 -1.94 21.05
CA CYS A 73 -12.76 -0.80 20.55
C CYS A 73 -12.92 0.30 21.62
N PHE A 74 -13.32 1.50 21.17
CA PHE A 74 -13.83 2.53 22.07
C PHE A 74 -15.07 2.01 22.80
N SER A 75 -15.09 2.19 24.13
CA SER A 75 -16.18 1.75 24.99
C SER A 75 -16.45 2.81 26.07
N VAL A 76 -17.73 3.02 26.37
CA VAL A 76 -18.16 3.96 27.42
C VAL A 76 -17.82 3.33 28.78
N ASP A 77 -16.97 4.01 29.54
CA ASP A 77 -16.45 3.59 30.85
C ASP A 77 -15.80 2.19 30.86
N GLY A 78 -15.33 1.70 29.71
CA GLY A 78 -14.75 0.35 29.58
C GLY A 78 -15.78 -0.79 29.64
N ARG A 79 -17.09 -0.49 29.67
CA ARG A 79 -18.15 -1.47 30.00
C ARG A 79 -19.13 -1.76 28.88
N ARG A 80 -19.37 -0.81 27.98
CA ARG A 80 -20.36 -0.96 26.91
C ARG A 80 -19.92 -0.29 25.62
N LEU A 81 -20.31 -0.87 24.48
CA LEU A 81 -20.20 -0.22 23.18
C LEU A 81 -21.29 0.87 23.07
N PRO A 82 -20.95 2.09 22.61
CA PRO A 82 -21.93 3.17 22.45
C PRO A 82 -22.88 2.90 21.28
N ARG A 83 -24.03 3.57 21.27
CA ARG A 83 -24.80 3.77 20.03
C ARG A 83 -24.30 5.01 19.31
N VAL A 84 -24.56 5.11 18.01
CA VAL A 84 -24.20 6.29 17.21
C VAL A 84 -24.68 7.60 17.86
N ARG A 85 -25.94 7.65 18.32
CA ARG A 85 -26.50 8.84 19.00
C ARG A 85 -25.86 9.18 20.35
N ASP A 86 -25.15 8.23 20.97
CA ASP A 86 -24.52 8.43 22.28
C ASP A 86 -23.17 9.17 22.11
N VAL A 87 -22.61 9.23 20.89
CA VAL A 87 -21.40 9.99 20.56
C VAL A 87 -21.81 11.38 20.07
N THR A 88 -21.90 12.33 21.00
CA THR A 88 -22.24 13.73 20.70
C THR A 88 -21.02 14.59 20.36
N ASP A 89 -19.84 14.17 20.79
CA ASP A 89 -18.57 14.81 20.44
C ASP A 89 -17.98 14.15 19.18
N PRO A 90 -18.02 14.84 18.02
CA PRO A 90 -17.51 14.29 16.76
C PRO A 90 -15.98 14.20 16.73
N THR A 91 -15.25 14.79 17.68
CA THR A 91 -13.79 14.68 17.75
C THR A 91 -13.33 13.25 18.03
N LEU A 92 -14.16 12.45 18.71
CA LEU A 92 -13.95 11.01 18.91
C LEU A 92 -13.94 10.20 17.60
N LEU A 93 -14.40 10.81 16.51
CA LEU A 93 -14.49 10.22 15.18
C LEU A 93 -13.57 10.91 14.17
N GLY A 94 -12.57 11.65 14.66
CA GLY A 94 -11.54 12.29 13.83
C GLY A 94 -11.91 13.70 13.33
N VAL A 95 -12.99 14.31 13.81
CA VAL A 95 -13.33 15.69 13.44
C VAL A 95 -12.44 16.68 14.19
N HIS A 96 -11.76 17.57 13.46
CA HIS A 96 -10.95 18.62 14.06
C HIS A 96 -11.81 19.73 14.67
N GLN A 97 -11.34 20.28 15.78
CA GLN A 97 -11.89 21.49 16.39
C GLN A 97 -11.31 22.74 15.74
N THR A 98 -12.06 23.84 15.81
CA THR A 98 -11.65 25.15 15.30
C THR A 98 -11.68 26.21 16.41
N ALA A 99 -10.74 27.16 16.36
CA ALA A 99 -10.57 28.25 17.31
C ALA A 99 -11.80 29.14 17.41
N VAL A 100 -12.34 29.33 18.61
CA VAL A 100 -13.38 30.32 18.91
C VAL A 100 -12.81 31.34 19.88
N ALA A 101 -12.86 32.61 19.52
CA ALA A 101 -12.62 33.69 20.47
C ALA A 101 -13.77 33.74 21.48
N ILE A 102 -13.45 33.68 22.77
CA ILE A 102 -14.40 33.86 23.86
C ILE A 102 -14.31 35.32 24.34
N GLU A 103 -15.41 35.85 24.88
CA GLU A 103 -15.40 37.09 25.66
C GLU A 103 -14.29 36.98 26.73
N ASP A 104 -13.44 38.02 26.84
CA ASP A 104 -12.17 38.10 27.61
C ASP A 104 -10.86 37.79 26.84
N GLY A 105 -10.92 37.53 25.53
CA GLY A 105 -9.71 37.36 24.70
C GLY A 105 -9.04 35.98 24.81
N ASN A 106 -9.65 35.06 25.58
CA ASN A 106 -9.27 33.66 25.60
C ASN A 106 -9.80 32.92 24.37
N VAL A 107 -9.03 31.94 23.88
CA VAL A 107 -9.40 31.10 22.73
C VAL A 107 -9.76 29.71 23.24
N SER A 108 -10.94 29.20 22.86
CA SER A 108 -11.34 27.80 23.08
C SER A 108 -11.48 27.06 21.76
N ALA A 109 -11.35 25.74 21.79
CA ALA A 109 -11.52 24.89 20.64
C ALA A 109 -12.86 24.15 20.73
N SER A 110 -13.70 24.31 19.72
CA SER A 110 -14.96 23.57 19.58
C SER A 110 -15.18 23.17 18.13
N VAL A 111 -16.07 22.22 17.86
CA VAL A 111 -16.41 21.87 16.48
C VAL A 111 -17.44 22.87 15.95
N PRO A 112 -17.19 23.54 14.79
CA PRO A 112 -18.15 24.48 14.21
C PRO A 112 -19.43 23.79 13.72
N PRO A 113 -20.51 24.57 13.52
CA PRO A 113 -21.70 24.10 12.81
C PRO A 113 -21.31 23.41 11.49
N TYR A 114 -22.02 22.33 11.17
CA TYR A 114 -21.75 21.62 9.92
C TYR A 114 -22.20 22.44 8.72
N VAL A 115 -21.29 22.68 7.79
CA VAL A 115 -21.63 23.22 6.47
C VAL A 115 -22.00 22.05 5.58
N ALA A 116 -23.26 22.01 5.14
CA ALA A 116 -23.77 20.96 4.26
C ALA A 116 -22.95 20.86 2.96
N ARG A 117 -22.80 19.63 2.48
CA ARG A 117 -22.01 19.29 1.30
C ARG A 117 -22.92 18.75 0.20
N ASP A 118 -22.56 18.98 -1.06
CA ASP A 118 -23.30 18.48 -2.22
C ASP A 118 -23.39 16.95 -2.20
N ILE A 119 -22.36 16.28 -1.66
CA ILE A 119 -22.29 14.82 -1.52
C ILE A 119 -23.19 14.28 -0.39
N ASP A 120 -23.76 15.12 0.48
CA ASP A 120 -24.47 14.68 1.68
C ASP A 120 -25.63 13.73 1.37
N GLU A 121 -26.43 14.04 0.35
CA GLU A 121 -27.61 13.24 0.02
C GLU A 121 -27.21 11.88 -0.56
N GLU A 122 -26.27 11.87 -1.50
CA GLU A 122 -25.71 10.64 -2.08
C GLU A 122 -25.05 9.77 -1.00
N PHE A 123 -24.29 10.39 -0.09
CA PHE A 123 -23.62 9.68 1.00
C PHE A 123 -24.62 9.13 2.03
N ARG A 124 -25.66 9.89 2.41
CA ARG A 124 -26.75 9.37 3.25
C ARG A 124 -27.48 8.21 2.60
N GLN A 125 -27.71 8.27 1.29
CA GLN A 125 -28.30 7.17 0.55
C GLN A 125 -27.43 5.90 0.64
N ALA A 126 -26.12 6.02 0.43
CA ALA A 126 -25.19 4.89 0.59
C ALA A 126 -25.18 4.34 2.04
N VAL A 127 -25.11 5.21 3.05
CA VAL A 127 -25.19 4.85 4.48
C VAL A 127 -26.51 4.11 4.81
N SER A 128 -27.62 4.52 4.19
CA SER A 128 -28.93 3.87 4.38
C SER A 128 -29.00 2.46 3.78
N GLN A 129 -28.22 2.20 2.74
CA GLN A 129 -28.12 0.89 2.10
C GLN A 129 -27.25 -0.07 2.92
N GLY A 130 -26.32 0.44 3.73
CA GLY A 130 -25.37 -0.38 4.50
C GLY A 130 -24.27 -0.95 3.60
N GLY A 131 -23.61 -2.01 4.03
CA GLY A 131 -22.46 -2.58 3.33
C GLY A 131 -21.17 -1.82 3.65
N PHE A 132 -20.28 -1.65 2.66
CA PHE A 132 -19.01 -0.97 2.82
C PHE A 132 -18.99 0.32 2.02
N VAL A 133 -18.91 1.46 2.72
CA VAL A 133 -18.95 2.80 2.14
C VAL A 133 -17.68 3.54 2.54
N VAL A 134 -16.97 4.10 1.56
CA VAL A 134 -15.71 4.82 1.76
C VAL A 134 -15.86 6.24 1.19
N LEU A 135 -15.64 7.25 2.04
CA LEU A 135 -15.57 8.65 1.63
C LEU A 135 -14.12 9.05 1.35
N VAL A 136 -13.83 9.43 0.11
CA VAL A 136 -12.48 9.74 -0.38
C VAL A 136 -12.34 11.22 -0.67
N GLY A 137 -11.26 11.83 -0.22
CA GLY A 137 -10.95 13.23 -0.48
C GLY A 137 -9.62 13.66 0.14
N ASP A 138 -9.17 14.86 -0.19
CA ASP A 138 -7.92 15.42 0.31
C ASP A 138 -7.90 15.52 1.86
N SER A 139 -6.72 15.65 2.45
CA SER A 139 -6.61 16.06 3.85
C SER A 139 -7.40 17.35 4.06
N THR A 140 -8.11 17.44 5.19
CA THR A 140 -8.99 18.55 5.56
C THR A 140 -10.19 18.84 4.63
N ALA A 141 -10.52 17.96 3.67
CA ALA A 141 -11.75 18.09 2.84
C ALA A 141 -13.09 17.93 3.60
N GLY A 142 -13.05 17.67 4.92
CA GLY A 142 -14.25 17.49 5.75
C GLY A 142 -14.79 16.06 5.81
N LYS A 143 -14.03 15.05 5.34
CA LYS A 143 -14.44 13.63 5.25
C LYS A 143 -15.11 13.11 6.53
N SER A 144 -14.39 13.15 7.66
CA SER A 144 -14.83 12.57 8.92
C SER A 144 -16.08 13.28 9.47
N ARG A 145 -16.17 14.60 9.25
CA ARG A 145 -17.35 15.39 9.65
C ARG A 145 -18.57 15.06 8.79
N THR A 146 -18.43 15.04 7.47
CA THR A 146 -19.50 14.65 6.54
C THR A 146 -19.99 13.23 6.83
N ALA A 147 -19.07 12.30 7.05
CA ALA A 147 -19.41 10.92 7.39
C ALA A 147 -20.13 10.82 8.74
N HIS A 148 -19.69 11.58 9.75
CA HIS A 148 -20.32 11.59 11.07
C HIS A 148 -21.77 12.08 10.98
N GLU A 149 -22.02 13.20 10.31
CA GLU A 149 -23.38 13.77 10.18
C GLU A 149 -24.32 12.82 9.44
N ALA A 150 -23.87 12.19 8.35
CA ALA A 150 -24.68 11.24 7.61
C ALA A 150 -25.01 9.98 8.44
N VAL A 151 -24.01 9.41 9.12
CA VAL A 151 -24.22 8.23 9.97
C VAL A 151 -25.13 8.55 11.15
N ARG A 152 -24.96 9.71 11.79
CA ARG A 152 -25.81 10.18 12.89
C ARG A 152 -27.26 10.39 12.46
N ALA A 153 -27.48 10.97 11.28
CA ALA A 153 -28.82 11.20 10.73
C ALA A 153 -29.54 9.90 10.36
N VAL A 154 -28.82 8.94 9.75
CA VAL A 154 -29.43 7.74 9.15
C VAL A 154 -29.45 6.53 10.07
N ARG A 155 -28.43 6.37 10.94
CA ARG A 155 -28.22 5.18 11.80
C ARG A 155 -28.07 5.50 13.30
N PRO A 156 -28.88 6.39 13.91
CA PRO A 156 -28.65 6.85 15.29
C PRO A 156 -28.75 5.76 16.36
N ALA A 157 -29.49 4.69 16.10
CA ALA A 157 -29.74 3.62 17.07
C ALA A 157 -28.74 2.45 17.00
N ASP A 158 -27.93 2.39 15.94
CA ASP A 158 -27.02 1.27 15.67
C ASP A 158 -25.85 1.29 16.66
N THR A 159 -25.35 0.11 17.02
CA THR A 159 -24.16 -0.03 17.87
C THR A 159 -22.94 0.44 17.09
N LEU A 160 -22.15 1.35 17.65
CA LEU A 160 -20.97 1.91 17.04
C LEU A 160 -19.71 1.21 17.54
N LEU A 161 -18.91 0.67 16.62
CA LEU A 161 -17.61 0.06 16.87
C LEU A 161 -16.52 0.93 16.26
N ILE A 162 -15.57 1.36 17.10
CA ILE A 162 -14.42 2.18 16.70
C ILE A 162 -13.16 1.43 17.16
N PRO A 163 -12.52 0.63 16.30
CA PRO A 163 -11.29 -0.08 16.64
C PRO A 163 -10.15 0.90 16.96
N ARG A 164 -9.36 0.60 17.99
CA ARG A 164 -8.21 1.44 18.40
C ARG A 164 -7.00 1.27 17.49
N SER A 165 -6.84 0.09 16.89
CA SER A 165 -5.75 -0.25 15.98
C SER A 165 -6.19 -1.27 14.91
N ARG A 166 -5.33 -1.52 13.92
CA ARG A 166 -5.53 -2.60 12.92
C ARG A 166 -5.81 -3.96 13.58
N ASN A 167 -5.08 -4.28 14.65
CA ASN A 167 -5.15 -5.57 15.33
C ASN A 167 -6.50 -5.83 16.00
N ASP A 168 -7.28 -4.77 16.24
CA ASP A 168 -8.60 -4.85 16.88
C ASP A 168 -9.72 -5.09 15.86
N VAL A 169 -9.44 -4.90 14.56
CA VAL A 169 -10.43 -5.06 13.47
C VAL A 169 -11.01 -6.47 13.42
N PRO A 170 -10.23 -7.57 13.48
CA PRO A 170 -10.79 -8.91 13.45
C PRO A 170 -11.79 -9.18 14.59
N ALA A 171 -11.50 -8.70 15.80
CA ALA A 171 -12.40 -8.83 16.96
C ALA A 171 -13.70 -8.05 16.76
N ALA A 172 -13.63 -6.83 16.20
CA ALA A 172 -14.80 -6.03 15.85
C ALA A 172 -15.66 -6.72 14.78
N VAL A 173 -15.05 -7.23 13.70
CA VAL A 173 -15.74 -7.97 12.64
C VAL A 173 -16.44 -9.21 13.20
N GLN A 174 -15.76 -9.97 14.06
CA GLN A 174 -16.33 -11.15 14.70
C GLN A 174 -17.53 -10.79 15.58
N HIS A 175 -17.44 -9.71 16.37
CA HIS A 175 -18.55 -9.24 17.19
C HIS A 175 -19.78 -8.89 16.33
N VAL A 176 -19.58 -8.13 15.24
CA VAL A 176 -20.67 -7.75 14.32
C VAL A 176 -21.35 -8.99 13.73
N ARG A 177 -20.59 -10.02 13.34
CA ARG A 177 -21.14 -11.28 12.82
C ARG A 177 -21.97 -12.06 13.84
N GLN A 178 -21.64 -11.94 15.13
CA GLN A 178 -22.29 -12.70 16.19
C GLN A 178 -23.45 -11.97 16.88
N SER A 179 -23.50 -10.63 16.76
CA SER A 179 -24.45 -9.78 17.49
C SER A 179 -25.89 -9.97 16.99
N GLY A 180 -26.07 -10.14 15.67
CA GLY A 180 -27.37 -10.12 15.02
C GLY A 180 -28.13 -8.79 15.18
N LYS A 181 -27.44 -7.71 15.54
CA LYS A 181 -27.99 -6.37 15.75
C LYS A 181 -27.42 -5.40 14.72
N PRO A 182 -28.14 -4.30 14.42
CA PRO A 182 -27.60 -3.24 13.58
C PRO A 182 -26.31 -2.65 14.16
N CYS A 183 -25.27 -2.54 13.33
CA CYS A 183 -23.95 -2.08 13.76
C CYS A 183 -23.30 -1.18 12.70
N VAL A 184 -22.56 -0.18 13.18
CA VAL A 184 -21.65 0.66 12.40
C VAL A 184 -20.21 0.36 12.82
N LEU A 185 -19.40 -0.15 11.90
CA LEU A 185 -17.95 -0.22 12.05
C LEU A 185 -17.34 1.04 11.45
N TRP A 186 -16.75 1.89 12.29
CA TRP A 186 -16.16 3.17 11.90
C TRP A 186 -14.64 3.05 11.76
N LEU A 187 -14.13 3.35 10.56
CA LEU A 187 -12.71 3.24 10.21
C LEU A 187 -12.22 4.56 9.60
N ASP A 188 -11.89 5.52 10.45
CA ASP A 188 -11.33 6.81 10.02
C ASP A 188 -9.87 6.68 9.61
N ASP A 189 -9.48 7.23 8.46
CA ASP A 189 -8.19 6.96 7.81
C ASP A 189 -7.97 5.44 7.60
N LEU A 190 -8.76 4.86 6.69
CA LEU A 190 -8.81 3.44 6.38
C LEU A 190 -7.43 2.79 6.21
N GLU A 191 -6.43 3.51 5.69
CA GLU A 191 -5.05 3.04 5.57
C GLU A 191 -4.44 2.50 6.88
N ARG A 192 -4.91 2.97 8.04
CA ARG A 192 -4.45 2.53 9.37
C ARG A 192 -4.99 1.15 9.77
N TYR A 193 -6.07 0.71 9.13
CA TYR A 193 -6.79 -0.52 9.48
C TYR A 193 -6.62 -1.63 8.45
N LEU A 194 -5.99 -1.34 7.32
CA LEU A 194 -5.75 -2.28 6.24
C LEU A 194 -4.59 -3.24 6.57
N GLY A 195 -4.80 -4.53 6.38
CA GLY A 195 -3.76 -5.54 6.63
C GLY A 195 -4.23 -6.96 6.30
N ALA A 196 -3.41 -7.72 5.57
CA ALA A 196 -3.76 -9.05 5.11
C ALA A 196 -3.78 -10.13 6.22
N VAL A 197 -3.03 -9.92 7.30
CA VAL A 197 -2.87 -10.89 8.40
C VAL A 197 -3.59 -10.43 9.68
N ASP A 198 -3.58 -9.14 9.93
CA ASP A 198 -3.84 -8.50 11.23
C ASP A 198 -4.72 -7.24 11.11
N GLY A 199 -5.44 -7.09 9.99
CA GLY A 199 -6.30 -5.93 9.72
C GLY A 199 -7.60 -6.28 8.98
N LEU A 200 -8.15 -5.28 8.28
CA LEU A 200 -9.31 -5.45 7.43
C LEU A 200 -8.93 -6.18 6.14
N THR A 201 -9.60 -7.29 5.88
CA THR A 201 -9.42 -8.14 4.70
C THR A 201 -10.68 -8.11 3.84
N ALA A 202 -10.56 -8.48 2.56
CA ALA A 202 -11.68 -8.62 1.64
C ALA A 202 -12.67 -9.67 2.14
N ASN A 203 -12.18 -10.72 2.81
CA ASN A 203 -13.03 -11.72 3.47
C ASN A 203 -13.83 -11.12 4.63
N HIS A 204 -13.22 -10.26 5.45
CA HIS A 204 -13.95 -9.52 6.49
C HIS A 204 -15.06 -8.67 5.85
N VAL A 205 -14.74 -7.88 4.83
CA VAL A 205 -15.71 -7.02 4.14
C VAL A 205 -16.84 -7.84 3.48
N ALA A 206 -16.50 -8.92 2.78
CA ALA A 206 -17.48 -9.80 2.15
C ALA A 206 -18.43 -10.44 3.18
N ALA A 207 -17.88 -10.91 4.31
CA ALA A 207 -18.68 -11.48 5.39
C ALA A 207 -19.64 -10.44 6.01
N LEU A 208 -19.19 -9.21 6.20
CA LEU A 208 -20.03 -8.13 6.71
C LEU A 208 -21.10 -7.71 5.70
N ARG A 209 -20.78 -7.62 4.40
CA ARG A 209 -21.75 -7.35 3.34
C ARG A 209 -22.83 -8.43 3.23
N GLY A 210 -22.50 -9.68 3.53
CA GLY A 210 -23.46 -10.79 3.57
C GLY A 210 -24.56 -10.62 4.63
N LEU A 211 -24.37 -9.75 5.62
CA LEU A 211 -25.37 -9.41 6.65
C LEU A 211 -26.37 -8.33 6.18
N GLY A 212 -26.21 -7.82 4.96
CA GLY A 212 -27.12 -6.89 4.31
C GLY A 212 -27.19 -5.53 5.01
N ARG A 213 -28.39 -4.92 5.00
CA ARG A 213 -28.61 -3.52 5.44
C ARG A 213 -28.41 -3.29 6.95
N GLN A 214 -28.23 -4.35 7.74
CA GLN A 214 -28.01 -4.26 9.19
C GLN A 214 -26.61 -3.80 9.54
N VAL A 215 -25.64 -3.95 8.64
CA VAL A 215 -24.24 -3.60 8.92
C VAL A 215 -23.79 -2.50 7.98
N LEU A 216 -23.15 -1.49 8.55
CA LEU A 216 -22.44 -0.46 7.82
C LEU A 216 -20.97 -0.48 8.24
N VAL A 217 -20.08 -0.63 7.28
CA VAL A 217 -18.67 -0.27 7.42
C VAL A 217 -18.53 1.10 6.79
N CYS A 218 -18.32 2.12 7.63
CA CYS A 218 -18.14 3.51 7.20
C CYS A 218 -16.68 3.88 7.39
N ALA A 219 -16.00 4.26 6.31
CA ALA A 219 -14.60 4.59 6.34
C ALA A 219 -14.30 5.90 5.61
N THR A 220 -13.21 6.56 6.01
CA THR A 220 -12.63 7.70 5.28
C THR A 220 -11.28 7.29 4.71
N LEU A 221 -10.87 7.86 3.57
CA LEU A 221 -9.57 7.57 2.97
C LEU A 221 -9.03 8.81 2.26
N ARG A 222 -7.75 9.12 2.45
CA ARG A 222 -7.11 10.24 1.74
C ARG A 222 -7.02 9.93 0.25
N ALA A 223 -7.29 10.93 -0.60
CA ALA A 223 -7.22 10.77 -2.05
C ALA A 223 -5.83 10.33 -2.51
N GLU A 224 -4.77 10.90 -1.95
CA GLU A 224 -3.38 10.54 -2.27
C GLU A 224 -3.01 9.14 -1.75
N GLU A 225 -3.44 8.75 -0.55
CA GLU A 225 -3.22 7.38 -0.08
C GLU A 225 -4.01 6.37 -0.92
N ARG A 226 -5.23 6.70 -1.32
CA ARG A 226 -5.96 5.87 -2.28
C ARG A 226 -5.18 5.78 -3.59
N SER A 227 -4.68 6.88 -4.12
CA SER A 227 -3.81 6.85 -5.30
C SER A 227 -2.61 5.95 -5.04
N ARG A 228 -1.85 6.12 -3.95
CA ARG A 228 -0.71 5.25 -3.59
C ARG A 228 -1.07 3.77 -3.48
N LEU A 229 -2.21 3.44 -2.86
CA LEU A 229 -2.68 2.08 -2.68
C LEU A 229 -3.18 1.46 -4.00
N LEU A 230 -3.75 2.27 -4.90
CA LEU A 230 -4.27 1.83 -6.21
C LEU A 230 -3.22 1.89 -7.33
N ASP A 231 -2.26 2.80 -7.25
CA ASP A 231 -1.32 3.15 -8.32
C ASP A 231 -0.10 2.22 -8.28
N LEU A 232 -0.25 1.10 -8.99
CA LEU A 232 0.75 0.07 -9.26
C LEU A 232 1.85 0.51 -10.25
N GLY A 233 2.04 1.80 -10.44
CA GLY A 233 2.65 2.34 -11.64
C GLY A 233 4.09 2.82 -11.55
N ARG A 234 4.77 2.74 -10.40
CA ARG A 234 6.14 3.29 -10.29
C ARG A 234 7.25 2.26 -10.12
N SER A 235 6.99 1.07 -9.58
CA SER A 235 7.86 -0.10 -9.74
C SER A 235 7.23 -1.08 -10.70
N GLY A 236 7.95 -1.44 -11.76
CA GLY A 236 7.61 -2.56 -12.63
C GLY A 236 7.50 -3.94 -11.94
N ASP A 237 7.53 -4.08 -10.61
CA ASP A 237 7.71 -5.37 -9.94
C ASP A 237 6.60 -5.85 -8.99
N GLU A 238 6.29 -7.16 -9.09
CA GLU A 238 5.07 -7.86 -8.66
C GLU A 238 5.08 -8.47 -7.26
N SER A 239 6.24 -8.37 -6.63
CA SER A 239 6.66 -9.13 -5.47
C SER A 239 6.11 -8.60 -4.11
N ASN A 240 5.74 -7.31 -3.99
CA ASN A 240 5.09 -6.78 -2.78
C ASN A 240 3.56 -6.78 -2.84
N ARG A 241 2.99 -7.41 -3.89
CA ARG A 241 1.62 -7.12 -4.31
C ARG A 241 0.54 -7.86 -3.52
N THR A 242 0.76 -8.83 -2.63
CA THR A 242 -0.38 -9.52 -1.95
C THR A 242 -1.08 -8.67 -0.89
N SER A 243 -0.35 -8.02 0.02
CA SER A 243 -0.97 -7.09 0.97
C SER A 243 -1.62 -5.91 0.26
N GLU A 244 -1.01 -5.41 -0.81
CA GLU A 244 -1.61 -4.34 -1.63
C GLU A 244 -2.80 -4.81 -2.47
N ARG A 245 -2.81 -6.05 -2.97
CA ARG A 245 -3.96 -6.65 -3.67
C ARG A 245 -5.11 -6.87 -2.70
N GLU A 246 -4.83 -7.36 -1.50
CA GLU A 246 -5.83 -7.51 -0.45
C GLU A 246 -6.45 -6.15 -0.14
N VAL A 247 -5.62 -5.11 -0.02
CA VAL A 247 -6.09 -3.72 0.08
C VAL A 247 -6.94 -3.30 -1.11
N ARG A 248 -6.50 -3.56 -2.35
CA ARG A 248 -7.30 -3.24 -3.55
C ARG A 248 -8.60 -4.01 -3.58
N GLN A 249 -8.60 -5.27 -3.16
CA GLN A 249 -9.78 -6.11 -3.13
C GLN A 249 -10.76 -5.58 -2.08
N VAL A 250 -10.28 -5.23 -0.88
CA VAL A 250 -11.04 -4.47 0.12
C VAL A 250 -11.64 -3.21 -0.51
N LEU A 251 -10.82 -2.34 -1.09
CA LEU A 251 -11.26 -1.08 -1.70
C LEU A 251 -12.24 -1.30 -2.88
N SER A 252 -12.10 -2.38 -3.64
CA SER A 252 -13.00 -2.72 -4.76
C SER A 252 -14.39 -3.16 -4.29
N LEU A 253 -14.49 -3.64 -3.04
CA LEU A 253 -15.77 -4.02 -2.44
C LEU A 253 -16.52 -2.82 -1.86
N ALA A 254 -15.90 -1.64 -1.83
CA ALA A 254 -16.47 -0.41 -1.30
C ALA A 254 -17.31 0.34 -2.35
N VAL A 255 -18.45 0.87 -1.90
CA VAL A 255 -19.07 2.03 -2.55
C VAL A 255 -18.20 3.24 -2.21
N THR A 256 -17.45 3.72 -3.19
CA THR A 256 -16.54 4.86 -3.02
C THR A 256 -17.20 6.14 -3.49
N LEU A 257 -17.32 7.12 -2.59
CA LEU A 257 -17.85 8.44 -2.89
C LEU A 257 -16.74 9.47 -2.70
N ARG A 258 -16.67 10.47 -3.59
CA ARG A 258 -15.64 11.50 -3.55
C ARG A 258 -16.20 12.79 -2.98
N ILE A 259 -15.51 13.34 -1.98
CA ILE A 259 -15.78 14.68 -1.46
C ILE A 259 -14.70 15.62 -2.00
N GLU A 260 -15.15 16.68 -2.68
CA GLU A 260 -14.22 17.65 -3.23
C GLU A 260 -13.62 18.54 -2.14
N ARG A 261 -12.37 18.92 -2.34
CA ARG A 261 -11.65 19.82 -1.44
C ARG A 261 -12.24 21.23 -1.46
N ARG A 262 -12.58 21.72 -2.66
CA ARG A 262 -13.18 23.04 -2.88
C ARG A 262 -14.69 22.93 -2.80
N PHE A 263 -15.28 23.90 -2.12
CA PHE A 263 -16.72 23.99 -2.00
C PHE A 263 -17.30 24.48 -3.32
N SER A 264 -18.41 23.87 -3.76
CA SER A 264 -19.14 24.33 -4.93
C SER A 264 -19.78 25.69 -4.66
N PRO A 265 -20.20 26.43 -5.71
CA PRO A 265 -20.94 27.67 -5.52
C PRO A 265 -22.19 27.50 -4.65
N ALA A 266 -22.89 26.36 -4.74
CA ALA A 266 -24.07 26.07 -3.93
C ALA A 266 -23.72 25.81 -2.46
N GLU A 267 -22.63 25.07 -2.20
CA GLU A 267 -22.11 24.85 -0.85
C GLU A 267 -21.65 26.17 -0.20
N ILE A 268 -21.04 27.09 -0.97
CA ILE A 268 -20.63 28.41 -0.48
C ILE A 268 -21.86 29.26 -0.10
N VAL A 269 -22.92 29.25 -0.91
CA VAL A 269 -24.17 29.95 -0.57
C VAL A 269 -24.77 29.40 0.72
N SER A 270 -24.77 28.07 0.88
CA SER A 270 -25.26 27.40 2.10
C SER A 270 -24.40 27.75 3.32
N ALA A 271 -23.08 27.79 3.16
CA ALA A 271 -22.15 28.23 4.21
C ALA A 271 -22.37 29.70 4.60
N THR A 272 -22.65 30.56 3.62
CA THR A 272 -22.93 31.99 3.83
C THR A 272 -24.23 32.18 4.61
N ALA A 273 -25.23 31.33 4.38
CA ALA A 273 -26.51 31.41 5.10
C ALA A 273 -26.34 31.16 6.61
N ILE A 274 -25.43 30.28 7.01
CA ILE A 274 -25.13 29.98 8.42
C ILE A 274 -23.92 30.75 8.96
N ALA A 275 -23.28 31.61 8.15
CA ALA A 275 -22.13 32.39 8.58
C ALA A 275 -22.45 33.37 9.73
N GLY A 276 -23.71 33.80 9.85
CA GLY A 276 -24.17 34.61 10.98
C GLY A 276 -24.26 33.84 12.30
N GLU A 277 -24.25 32.50 12.27
CA GLU A 277 -24.31 31.65 13.47
C GLU A 277 -22.93 31.39 14.07
N ASP A 278 -21.85 31.49 13.26
CA ASP A 278 -20.49 31.22 13.70
C ASP A 278 -19.45 32.08 12.95
N PRO A 279 -18.69 32.94 13.66
CA PRO A 279 -17.71 33.84 13.04
C PRO A 279 -16.56 33.11 12.33
N ARG A 280 -16.29 31.86 12.70
CA ARG A 280 -15.28 31.02 12.02
C ARG A 280 -15.74 30.67 10.62
N ILE A 281 -17.02 30.33 10.46
CA ILE A 281 -17.61 30.02 9.16
C ILE A 281 -17.63 31.29 8.30
N ALA A 282 -18.03 32.44 8.87
CA ALA A 282 -18.00 33.72 8.17
C ALA A 282 -16.60 34.02 7.60
N THR A 283 -15.57 33.86 8.43
CA THR A 283 -14.18 34.08 8.00
C THR A 283 -13.77 33.07 6.91
N ALA A 284 -14.07 31.79 7.10
CA ALA A 284 -13.73 30.74 6.14
C ALA A 284 -14.41 30.94 4.76
N VAL A 285 -15.65 31.43 4.73
CA VAL A 285 -16.37 31.75 3.49
C VAL A 285 -15.66 32.85 2.70
N THR A 286 -15.17 33.90 3.36
CA THR A 286 -14.43 34.98 2.66
C THR A 286 -13.14 34.49 2.00
N ARG A 287 -12.60 33.37 2.48
CA ARG A 287 -11.37 32.75 1.98
C ARG A 287 -11.62 31.53 1.08
N ALA A 288 -12.88 31.13 0.88
CA ALA A 288 -13.28 29.90 0.19
C ALA A 288 -12.68 29.72 -1.22
N SER A 289 -12.48 30.82 -1.95
CA SER A 289 -11.88 30.81 -3.30
C SER A 289 -10.38 30.56 -3.29
N GLU A 290 -9.71 31.02 -2.23
CA GLU A 290 -8.26 30.91 -2.02
C GLU A 290 -7.94 29.55 -1.38
N TYR A 291 -8.64 29.24 -0.29
CA TYR A 291 -8.52 28.05 0.55
C TYR A 291 -9.91 27.43 0.73
N GLY A 292 -10.07 26.10 0.63
CA GLY A 292 -11.37 25.49 0.87
C GLY A 292 -11.88 25.80 2.28
N ILE A 293 -13.20 25.95 2.47
CA ILE A 293 -13.80 26.30 3.77
C ILE A 293 -13.33 25.32 4.86
N ALA A 294 -13.40 24.02 4.59
CA ALA A 294 -12.95 22.98 5.53
C ALA A 294 -11.44 23.03 5.81
N GLU A 295 -10.62 23.41 4.82
CA GLU A 295 -9.17 23.53 4.99
C GLU A 295 -8.82 24.71 5.89
N TYR A 296 -9.51 25.84 5.69
CA TYR A 296 -9.32 27.04 6.49
C TYR A 296 -9.74 26.80 7.94
N LEU A 297 -10.87 26.12 8.17
CA LEU A 297 -11.34 25.76 9.50
C LEU A 297 -10.40 24.77 10.22
N ALA A 298 -9.64 23.97 9.46
CA ALA A 298 -8.61 23.08 9.97
C ALA A 298 -7.22 23.73 10.10
N ALA A 299 -7.12 25.05 9.90
CA ALA A 299 -5.87 25.83 9.93
C ALA A 299 -4.76 25.33 8.95
N GLY A 300 -5.15 24.62 7.88
CA GLY A 300 -4.23 24.04 6.90
C GLY A 300 -3.29 25.07 6.25
N PRO A 301 -3.84 26.07 5.55
CA PRO A 301 -3.05 27.12 4.90
C PRO A 301 -2.16 27.90 5.87
N GLN A 302 -2.68 28.19 7.07
CA GLN A 302 -1.97 28.95 8.10
C GLN A 302 -0.76 28.18 8.62
N LEU A 303 -0.91 26.88 8.87
CA LEU A 303 0.20 26.01 9.25
C LEU A 303 1.21 25.84 8.11
N LEU A 304 0.75 25.74 6.86
CA LEU A 304 1.65 25.68 5.71
C LEU A 304 2.47 26.96 5.56
N SER A 305 1.86 28.14 5.71
CA SER A 305 2.58 29.43 5.72
C SER A 305 3.54 29.49 6.89
N ARG A 306 3.09 29.17 8.11
CA ARG A 306 3.93 29.14 9.31
C ARG A 306 5.18 28.29 9.11
N TRP A 307 5.03 27.12 8.49
CA TRP A 307 6.16 26.25 8.19
C TRP A 307 7.10 26.85 7.14
N GLN A 308 6.57 27.41 6.05
CA GLN A 308 7.36 28.01 4.97
C GLN A 308 8.14 29.25 5.44
N ASP A 309 7.49 30.12 6.20
CA ASP A 309 8.05 31.37 6.71
C ASP A 309 9.13 31.11 7.78
N ALA A 310 9.03 29.99 8.49
CA ALA A 310 9.95 29.63 9.57
C ALA A 310 11.39 29.34 9.11
N HIS A 311 11.62 29.10 7.81
CA HIS A 311 12.97 28.95 7.27
C HIS A 311 13.78 30.25 7.24
N ALA A 312 13.15 31.42 7.46
CA ALA A 312 13.86 32.68 7.46
C ALA A 312 14.78 32.86 8.70
N PRO A 313 15.89 33.61 8.58
CA PRO A 313 16.80 33.87 9.70
C PRO A 313 16.09 34.48 10.91
N GLY A 314 16.37 33.96 12.11
CA GLY A 314 15.78 34.45 13.36
C GLY A 314 14.29 34.11 13.55
N GLN A 315 13.70 33.27 12.70
CA GLN A 315 12.38 32.68 12.91
C GLN A 315 12.49 31.36 13.68
N ASN A 316 12.10 30.23 13.08
CA ASN A 316 12.18 28.90 13.70
C ASN A 316 12.76 27.88 12.69
N PRO A 317 13.95 28.13 12.12
CA PRO A 317 14.47 27.33 11.03
C PRO A 317 14.77 25.88 11.44
N ARG A 318 15.06 25.62 12.74
CA ARG A 318 15.23 24.25 13.24
C ARG A 318 13.89 23.51 13.30
N GLY A 319 12.85 24.17 13.82
CA GLY A 319 11.48 23.66 13.84
C GLY A 319 10.97 23.37 12.44
N ALA A 320 11.23 24.27 11.49
CA ALA A 320 10.90 24.05 10.09
C ALA A 320 11.59 22.80 9.51
N ALA A 321 12.87 22.60 9.84
CA ALA A 321 13.62 21.41 9.43
C ALA A 321 13.10 20.11 10.08
N LEU A 322 12.64 20.15 11.34
CA LEU A 322 11.99 19.00 12.00
C LEU A 322 10.70 18.61 11.27
N VAL A 323 9.88 19.61 10.90
CA VAL A 323 8.63 19.38 10.15
C VAL A 323 8.93 18.81 8.77
N THR A 324 9.94 19.32 8.06
CA THR A 324 10.38 18.77 6.76
C THR A 324 10.82 17.31 6.89
N ALA A 325 11.60 16.99 7.91
CA ALA A 325 12.02 15.61 8.19
C ALA A 325 10.81 14.69 8.44
N ALA A 326 9.82 15.14 9.21
CA ALA A 326 8.62 14.37 9.50
C ALA A 326 7.75 14.17 8.24
N VAL A 327 7.59 15.20 7.40
CA VAL A 327 6.92 15.10 6.11
C VAL A 327 7.60 14.06 5.23
N ASP A 328 8.92 14.10 5.12
CA ASP A 328 9.65 13.16 4.29
C ASP A 328 9.59 11.73 4.83
N CYS A 329 9.69 11.52 6.16
CA CYS A 329 9.41 10.22 6.77
C CYS A 329 8.02 9.67 6.36
N ARG A 330 6.98 10.51 6.37
CA ARG A 330 5.65 10.04 5.89
C ARG A 330 5.66 9.71 4.41
N ARG A 331 6.33 10.51 3.58
CA ARG A 331 6.45 10.29 2.12
C ARG A 331 7.18 9.00 1.77
N THR A 332 8.07 8.50 2.64
CA THR A 332 8.72 7.19 2.44
C THR A 332 7.83 6.00 2.83
N GLY A 333 6.70 6.25 3.46
CA GLY A 333 5.73 5.23 3.87
C GLY A 333 5.80 4.84 5.34
N LEU A 334 6.63 5.49 6.18
CA LEU A 334 6.64 5.28 7.64
C LEU A 334 5.35 5.86 8.23
N VAL A 335 4.42 5.03 8.69
CA VAL A 335 3.09 5.46 9.20
C VAL A 335 3.06 5.65 10.71
N ARG A 336 3.97 5.01 11.44
CA ARG A 336 4.00 5.10 12.91
C ARG A 336 4.49 6.47 13.40
N PRO A 337 4.19 6.83 14.65
CA PRO A 337 4.83 7.98 15.30
C PRO A 337 6.37 7.88 15.27
N LEU A 338 7.01 8.99 14.93
CA LEU A 338 8.45 9.16 14.78
C LEU A 338 9.07 9.53 16.13
N SER A 339 10.21 8.95 16.49
CA SER A 339 10.86 9.28 17.78
C SER A 339 11.53 10.66 17.72
N ARG A 340 11.71 11.29 18.90
CA ARG A 340 12.45 12.55 19.04
C ARG A 340 13.85 12.41 18.45
N GLU A 341 14.52 11.29 18.70
CA GLU A 341 15.89 11.00 18.25
C GLU A 341 15.98 10.92 16.72
N LEU A 342 15.03 10.23 16.08
CA LEU A 342 14.99 10.14 14.62
C LEU A 342 14.84 11.52 13.98
N LEU A 343 13.87 12.32 14.46
CA LEU A 343 13.67 13.68 13.96
C LEU A 343 14.88 14.58 14.24
N THR A 344 15.49 14.44 15.42
CA THR A 344 16.71 15.17 15.80
C THR A 344 17.87 14.84 14.87
N ARG A 345 18.01 13.61 14.38
CA ARG A 345 19.07 13.32 13.41
C ARG A 345 18.75 13.81 12.01
N LEU A 346 17.50 13.65 11.58
CA LEU A 346 17.10 14.03 10.22
C LEU A 346 17.09 15.54 10.01
N HIS A 347 16.67 16.33 11.01
CA HIS A 347 16.53 17.78 10.83
C HIS A 347 17.86 18.47 10.49
N GLU A 348 19.00 17.93 10.93
CA GLU A 348 20.31 18.53 10.66
C GLU A 348 20.59 18.61 9.15
N HIS A 349 20.22 17.56 8.41
CA HIS A 349 20.34 17.55 6.95
C HIS A 349 19.51 18.67 6.31
N TYR A 350 18.24 18.78 6.70
CA TYR A 350 17.34 19.79 6.15
C TYR A 350 17.72 21.21 6.57
N LEU A 351 18.15 21.40 7.82
CA LEU A 351 18.62 22.70 8.32
C LEU A 351 19.88 23.14 7.57
N ALA A 352 20.84 22.23 7.37
CA ALA A 352 22.05 22.51 6.60
C ALA A 352 21.73 22.91 5.15
N ALA A 353 20.80 22.21 4.50
CA ALA A 353 20.36 22.52 3.14
C ALA A 353 19.75 23.92 2.99
N HIS A 354 19.20 24.50 4.07
CA HIS A 354 18.56 25.82 4.08
C HIS A 354 19.46 26.95 4.62
N GLY A 355 20.71 26.67 4.99
CA GLY A 355 21.67 27.69 5.46
C GLY A 355 22.31 27.40 6.81
N GLY A 356 21.86 26.35 7.52
CA GLY A 356 22.48 25.85 8.73
C GLY A 356 22.53 26.87 9.86
N SER A 357 23.70 26.97 10.51
CA SER A 357 23.94 27.90 11.62
C SER A 357 23.78 29.38 11.25
N LYS A 358 23.87 29.73 9.95
CA LYS A 358 23.70 31.12 9.49
C LYS A 358 22.29 31.66 9.70
N LEU A 359 21.31 30.77 9.89
CA LEU A 359 19.92 31.16 10.17
C LEU A 359 19.67 31.51 11.64
N ALA A 360 20.68 31.39 12.51
CA ALA A 360 20.56 31.50 13.96
C ALA A 360 19.43 30.62 14.52
N PRO A 361 19.52 29.28 14.34
CA PRO A 361 18.47 28.37 14.77
C PRO A 361 18.30 28.38 16.29
N GLU A 362 17.03 28.32 16.70
CA GLU A 362 16.57 28.12 18.06
C GLU A 362 17.09 26.82 18.69
N SER A 363 16.89 26.63 19.99
CA SER A 363 17.27 25.39 20.67
C SER A 363 16.42 24.21 20.17
N LEU A 364 16.89 22.98 20.39
CA LEU A 364 16.13 21.80 19.97
C LEU A 364 14.79 21.70 20.72
N ASP A 365 14.77 22.06 22.00
CA ASP A 365 13.56 22.02 22.81
C ASP A 365 12.55 23.07 22.33
N ASP A 366 12.99 24.31 22.07
CA ASP A 366 12.15 25.37 21.51
C ASP A 366 11.61 24.97 20.13
N ALA A 367 12.40 24.28 19.31
CA ALA A 367 11.99 23.82 18.00
C ALA A 367 10.86 22.77 18.06
N PHE A 368 10.94 21.81 19.00
CA PHE A 368 9.87 20.83 19.23
C PHE A 368 8.63 21.49 19.86
N GLU A 369 8.82 22.42 20.80
CA GLU A 369 7.72 23.19 21.39
C GLU A 369 6.98 23.98 20.29
N TRP A 370 7.72 24.71 19.45
CA TRP A 370 7.15 25.45 18.33
C TRP A 370 6.40 24.55 17.34
N ALA A 371 6.97 23.38 17.01
CA ALA A 371 6.37 22.47 16.04
C ALA A 371 5.10 21.79 16.57
N THR A 372 5.02 21.55 17.89
CA THR A 372 3.85 20.95 18.57
C THR A 372 2.85 21.96 19.09
N GLU A 373 3.20 23.24 19.09
CA GLU A 373 2.31 24.32 19.51
C GLU A 373 1.06 24.37 18.63
N LYS A 374 -0.11 24.20 19.26
CA LYS A 374 -1.40 24.30 18.58
C LYS A 374 -1.64 25.72 18.09
N GLN A 375 -1.71 25.89 16.78
CA GLN A 375 -2.11 27.15 16.18
C GLN A 375 -3.60 27.38 16.37
N GLN A 376 -3.92 28.54 16.97
CA GLN A 376 -5.29 28.94 17.28
C GLN A 376 -6.05 27.87 18.09
N ALA A 377 -5.38 27.11 18.96
CA ALA A 377 -5.97 26.00 19.71
C ALA A 377 -6.56 24.85 18.84
N THR A 378 -6.28 24.79 17.54
CA THR A 378 -6.89 23.81 16.61
C THR A 378 -6.03 22.58 16.38
N THR A 379 -4.86 22.77 15.80
CA THR A 379 -3.93 21.73 15.35
C THR A 379 -2.51 22.30 15.32
N ALA A 380 -1.51 21.43 15.16
CA ALA A 380 -0.10 21.77 15.14
C ALA A 380 0.59 21.21 13.90
N LEU A 381 1.84 21.61 13.66
CA LEU A 381 2.65 21.09 12.55
C LEU A 381 3.00 19.62 12.81
N LEU A 382 3.39 19.33 14.05
CA LEU A 382 3.60 18.00 14.60
C LEU A 382 2.60 17.72 15.74
N HIS A 383 2.10 16.50 15.83
CA HIS A 383 1.26 16.01 16.91
C HIS A 383 1.99 14.92 17.70
N GLY A 384 1.84 14.95 19.02
CA GLY A 384 2.42 13.95 19.91
C GLY A 384 3.46 14.57 20.86
N ASP A 385 4.23 13.70 21.49
CA ASP A 385 5.22 14.05 22.51
C ASP A 385 6.36 13.03 22.50
N ASP A 386 7.36 13.23 23.37
CA ASP A 386 8.52 12.33 23.47
C ASP A 386 8.15 10.90 23.89
N ALA A 387 7.04 10.72 24.60
CA ALA A 387 6.63 9.40 25.10
C ALA A 387 5.90 8.58 24.03
N ASN A 388 5.07 9.22 23.21
CA ASN A 388 4.21 8.59 22.22
C ASN A 388 4.75 8.72 20.79
N GLY A 389 5.79 9.53 20.59
CA GLY A 389 6.34 9.90 19.30
C GLY A 389 5.52 10.97 18.59
N TYR A 390 6.05 11.44 17.46
CA TYR A 390 5.55 12.56 16.69
C TYR A 390 4.95 12.10 15.36
N THR A 391 3.78 12.60 15.03
CA THR A 391 3.17 12.49 13.69
C THR A 391 3.09 13.88 13.07
N VAL A 392 3.09 13.97 11.75
CA VAL A 392 2.99 15.25 11.05
C VAL A 392 1.58 15.46 10.53
N PHE A 393 1.14 16.71 10.50
CA PHE A 393 -0.15 17.06 9.96
C PHE A 393 -0.25 16.72 8.46
N ASP A 394 -1.18 15.83 8.12
CA ASP A 394 -1.31 15.27 6.76
C ASP A 394 -1.55 16.33 5.67
N TYR A 395 -2.12 17.49 6.00
CA TYR A 395 -2.24 18.60 5.05
C TYR A 395 -0.88 19.06 4.51
N LEU A 396 0.17 19.00 5.32
CA LEU A 396 1.53 19.36 4.91
C LEU A 396 2.10 18.31 3.95
N VAL A 397 1.88 17.03 4.25
CA VAL A 397 2.28 15.90 3.40
C VAL A 397 1.60 15.99 2.03
N ASP A 398 0.27 16.16 2.00
CA ASP A 398 -0.50 16.32 0.77
C ASP A 398 -0.07 17.56 -0.02
N SER A 399 0.27 18.66 0.67
CA SER A 399 0.74 19.89 0.03
C SER A 399 2.10 19.70 -0.65
N VAL A 400 3.04 18.98 -0.01
CA VAL A 400 4.32 18.62 -0.62
C VAL A 400 4.13 17.62 -1.74
N GLN A 401 3.36 16.55 -1.55
CA GLN A 401 3.13 15.52 -2.56
C GLN A 401 2.50 16.09 -3.84
N ARG A 402 1.52 17.00 -3.72
CA ARG A 402 0.91 17.68 -4.89
C ARG A 402 1.88 18.53 -5.70
N ARG A 403 2.93 19.06 -5.05
CA ARG A 403 3.98 19.87 -5.69
C ARG A 403 5.23 19.06 -6.03
N THR A 404 5.32 17.82 -5.53
CA THR A 404 6.46 16.93 -5.72
C THR A 404 6.55 16.57 -7.19
N THR A 405 7.58 17.07 -7.84
CA THR A 405 8.02 16.53 -9.11
C THR A 405 8.81 15.25 -8.85
N PRO A 406 8.97 14.39 -9.86
CA PRO A 406 9.82 13.20 -9.73
C PRO A 406 11.31 13.48 -9.39
N ALA A 407 11.75 14.74 -9.49
CA ALA A 407 13.07 15.19 -9.03
C ALA A 407 13.12 15.45 -7.51
N ASP A 408 11.98 15.68 -6.86
CA ASP A 408 11.88 16.01 -5.43
C ASP A 408 11.83 14.73 -4.56
N ARG A 409 12.84 13.87 -4.74
CA ARG A 409 13.00 12.62 -3.98
C ARG A 409 13.45 12.92 -2.55
N VAL A 410 13.05 12.05 -1.62
CA VAL A 410 13.63 12.06 -0.26
C VAL A 410 15.12 11.72 -0.38
N PRO A 411 16.04 12.55 0.18
CA PRO A 411 17.48 12.33 0.06
C PRO A 411 17.94 10.95 0.55
N GLU A 412 18.94 10.37 -0.11
CA GLU A 412 19.44 9.03 0.21
C GLU A 412 20.01 8.98 1.64
N GLU A 413 20.69 10.04 2.06
CA GLU A 413 21.26 10.21 3.40
C GLU A 413 20.17 10.15 4.47
N CYS A 414 19.03 10.79 4.21
CA CYS A 414 17.87 10.75 5.11
C CYS A 414 17.30 9.33 5.19
N LEU A 415 17.18 8.61 4.06
CA LEU A 415 16.73 7.21 4.09
C LEU A 415 17.69 6.33 4.87
N ARG A 416 19.01 6.54 4.76
CA ARG A 416 20.01 5.80 5.53
C ARG A 416 19.87 6.02 7.03
N VAL A 417 19.60 7.26 7.46
CA VAL A 417 19.30 7.55 8.87
C VAL A 417 17.99 6.85 9.29
N MET A 418 16.94 6.91 8.47
CA MET A 418 15.67 6.22 8.77
C MET A 418 15.86 4.71 8.98
N LEU A 419 16.75 4.05 8.22
CA LEU A 419 17.04 2.63 8.37
C LEU A 419 17.55 2.24 9.75
N GLU A 420 18.27 3.13 10.44
CA GLU A 420 18.80 2.86 11.78
C GLU A 420 17.70 2.79 12.85
N TYR A 421 16.54 3.40 12.58
CA TYR A 421 15.39 3.44 13.48
C TYR A 421 14.20 2.61 12.97
N ALA A 422 14.33 2.00 11.79
CA ALA A 422 13.26 1.33 11.09
C ALA A 422 12.90 -0.02 11.73
N ASP A 423 11.60 -0.27 11.91
CA ASP A 423 11.11 -1.60 12.24
C ASP A 423 10.95 -2.49 10.97
N ARG A 424 10.44 -3.71 11.14
CA ARG A 424 10.22 -4.64 10.02
C ARG A 424 9.33 -4.05 8.91
N THR A 425 8.31 -3.28 9.27
CA THR A 425 7.37 -2.66 8.30
C THR A 425 8.03 -1.49 7.57
N ASP A 426 8.73 -0.63 8.32
CA ASP A 426 9.46 0.52 7.78
C ASP A 426 10.52 0.06 6.78
N LEU A 427 11.27 -1.00 7.10
CA LEU A 427 12.31 -1.55 6.24
C LEU A 427 11.73 -2.01 4.90
N PHE A 428 10.54 -2.62 4.88
CA PHE A 428 9.88 -3.00 3.62
C PHE A 428 9.50 -1.78 2.77
N ALA A 429 9.01 -0.70 3.40
CA ALA A 429 8.66 0.53 2.70
C ALA A 429 9.92 1.20 2.10
N ILE A 430 11.00 1.29 2.88
CA ILE A 430 12.27 1.85 2.44
C ILE A 430 12.90 0.99 1.34
N THR A 431 12.85 -0.35 1.43
CA THR A 431 13.34 -1.24 0.36
C THR A 431 12.61 -0.98 -0.95
N ASN A 432 11.28 -0.85 -0.93
CA ASN A 432 10.50 -0.57 -2.13
C ASN A 432 10.85 0.78 -2.74
N LEU A 433 10.87 1.81 -1.90
CA LEU A 433 11.18 3.17 -2.35
C LEU A 433 12.59 3.23 -2.95
N ALA A 434 13.54 2.54 -2.33
CA ALA A 434 14.90 2.43 -2.85
C ALA A 434 14.93 1.73 -4.21
N VAL A 435 14.18 0.64 -4.41
CA VAL A 435 14.04 -0.01 -5.72
C VAL A 435 13.41 0.93 -6.75
N ASP A 436 12.34 1.65 -6.39
CA ASP A 436 11.64 2.61 -7.26
C ASP A 436 12.56 3.76 -7.69
N TYR A 437 13.38 4.25 -6.77
CA TYR A 437 14.37 5.29 -7.04
C TYR A 437 15.59 4.76 -7.81
N GLY A 438 15.77 3.44 -7.87
CA GLY A 438 16.96 2.79 -8.46
C GLY A 438 18.17 2.76 -7.52
N TRP A 439 17.96 2.97 -6.23
CA TRP A 439 18.98 2.94 -5.17
C TRP A 439 19.15 1.52 -4.63
N TYR A 440 19.61 0.61 -5.47
CA TYR A 440 19.65 -0.82 -5.13
C TYR A 440 20.66 -1.19 -4.04
N SER A 441 21.69 -0.36 -3.82
CA SER A 441 22.59 -0.51 -2.67
C SER A 441 21.83 -0.34 -1.36
N LEU A 442 21.01 0.72 -1.26
CA LEU A 442 20.11 0.97 -0.14
C LEU A 442 19.02 -0.10 -0.03
N ALA A 443 18.46 -0.57 -1.15
CA ALA A 443 17.52 -1.68 -1.17
C ALA A 443 18.15 -2.98 -0.61
N THR A 444 19.43 -3.23 -0.91
CA THR A 444 20.19 -4.38 -0.40
C THR A 444 20.38 -4.28 1.10
N VAL A 445 20.84 -3.14 1.60
CA VAL A 445 21.03 -2.93 3.04
C VAL A 445 19.71 -3.06 3.81
N SER A 446 18.66 -2.41 3.33
CA SER A 446 17.33 -2.43 3.97
C SER A 446 16.68 -3.81 3.96
N SER A 447 16.77 -4.56 2.85
CA SER A 447 16.23 -5.93 2.77
C SER A 447 17.00 -6.92 3.65
N GLN A 448 18.33 -6.78 3.76
CA GLN A 448 19.14 -7.58 4.69
C GLN A 448 18.81 -7.28 6.14
N ALA A 449 18.60 -6.01 6.50
CA ALA A 449 18.15 -5.63 7.82
C ALA A 449 16.76 -6.23 8.14
N ALA A 450 15.82 -6.17 7.19
CA ALA A 450 14.48 -6.75 7.36
C ALA A 450 14.55 -8.26 7.60
N HIS A 451 15.39 -8.95 6.82
CA HIS A 451 15.60 -10.39 6.99
C HIS A 451 16.27 -10.74 8.31
N LYS A 452 17.25 -9.94 8.77
CA LYS A 452 17.89 -10.14 10.08
C LYS A 452 16.88 -10.04 11.22
N LEU A 453 16.03 -9.01 11.23
CA LEU A 453 14.97 -8.86 12.24
C LEU A 453 13.93 -9.97 12.15
N ALA A 454 13.64 -10.48 10.96
CA ALA A 454 12.68 -11.57 10.80
C ALA A 454 13.18 -12.91 11.38
N LYS A 455 14.50 -13.16 11.42
CA LYS A 455 15.08 -14.42 11.95
C LYS A 455 14.77 -14.72 13.41
N GLU A 456 14.28 -13.74 14.16
CA GLU A 456 13.85 -13.92 15.56
C GLU A 456 12.50 -14.66 15.68
N LEU A 457 11.82 -14.89 14.55
CA LEU A 457 10.52 -15.55 14.46
C LEU A 457 10.67 -17.00 13.97
N ALA A 458 9.59 -17.78 14.09
CA ALA A 458 9.52 -19.12 13.49
C ALA A 458 9.74 -19.05 11.97
N GLU A 459 10.35 -20.09 11.39
CA GLU A 459 10.72 -20.09 9.97
C GLU A 459 9.50 -19.91 9.03
N ASP A 460 8.35 -20.47 9.40
CA ASP A 460 7.09 -20.38 8.67
C ASP A 460 6.33 -19.07 8.92
N HIS A 461 6.86 -18.17 9.76
CA HIS A 461 6.23 -16.90 10.05
C HIS A 461 6.09 -16.03 8.78
N PRO A 462 4.91 -15.41 8.52
CA PRO A 462 4.68 -14.62 7.31
C PRO A 462 5.75 -13.54 7.03
N ASP A 463 6.23 -12.86 8.07
CA ASP A 463 7.28 -11.84 7.94
C ASP A 463 8.65 -12.42 7.54
N VAL A 464 8.98 -13.65 7.94
CA VAL A 464 10.21 -14.34 7.49
C VAL A 464 10.12 -14.64 6.00
N LEU A 465 8.99 -15.20 5.57
CA LEU A 465 8.74 -15.51 4.16
C LEU A 465 8.71 -14.24 3.30
N LYS A 466 8.14 -13.15 3.82
CA LYS A 466 8.13 -11.84 3.15
C LYS A 466 9.54 -11.25 3.04
N ALA A 467 10.34 -11.34 4.10
CA ALA A 467 11.71 -10.84 4.09
C ALA A 467 12.63 -11.65 3.16
N GLU A 468 12.55 -12.98 3.17
CA GLU A 468 13.29 -13.85 2.25
C GLU A 468 12.87 -13.62 0.78
N HIS A 469 11.57 -13.45 0.53
CA HIS A 469 11.07 -13.10 -0.79
C HIS A 469 11.61 -11.75 -1.28
N ASN A 470 11.62 -10.73 -0.42
CA ASN A 470 12.15 -9.41 -0.77
C ASN A 470 13.67 -9.44 -0.97
N LEU A 471 14.42 -10.28 -0.26
CA LEU A 471 15.83 -10.53 -0.55
C LEU A 471 16.01 -11.11 -1.96
N GLY A 472 15.18 -12.08 -2.34
CA GLY A 472 15.17 -12.62 -3.71
C GLY A 472 14.91 -11.53 -4.75
N ARG A 473 13.95 -10.64 -4.48
CA ARG A 473 13.66 -9.48 -5.34
C ARG A 473 14.86 -8.56 -5.48
N VAL A 474 15.46 -8.15 -4.36
CA VAL A 474 16.61 -7.23 -4.43
C VAL A 474 17.79 -7.89 -5.15
N ALA A 475 18.06 -9.17 -4.89
CA ALA A 475 19.07 -9.94 -5.61
C ALA A 475 18.80 -9.98 -7.12
N MET A 476 17.53 -10.13 -7.53
CA MET A 476 17.15 -10.08 -8.94
C MET A 476 17.48 -8.71 -9.56
N TRP A 477 17.17 -7.60 -8.88
CA TRP A 477 17.43 -6.26 -9.41
C TRP A 477 18.91 -5.89 -9.44
N THR A 478 19.70 -6.42 -8.50
CA THR A 478 21.16 -6.26 -8.51
C THR A 478 21.85 -7.22 -9.49
N GLY A 479 21.12 -8.15 -10.09
CA GLY A 479 21.62 -9.12 -11.08
C GLY A 479 22.21 -10.40 -10.50
N ASP A 480 22.06 -10.65 -9.20
CA ASP A 480 22.38 -11.94 -8.56
C ASP A 480 21.20 -12.91 -8.71
N TYR A 481 20.95 -13.34 -9.95
CA TYR A 481 19.79 -14.18 -10.27
C TYR A 481 19.85 -15.56 -9.61
N ARG A 482 21.05 -16.10 -9.35
CA ARG A 482 21.18 -17.41 -8.68
C ARG A 482 20.67 -17.33 -7.24
N ARG A 483 21.11 -16.32 -6.49
CA ARG A 483 20.62 -16.08 -5.13
C ARG A 483 19.12 -15.78 -5.13
N ALA A 484 18.63 -15.03 -6.13
CA ALA A 484 17.20 -14.79 -6.29
C ALA A 484 16.40 -16.10 -6.47
N LEU A 485 16.84 -16.99 -7.37
CA LEU A 485 16.21 -18.30 -7.59
C LEU A 485 16.21 -19.15 -6.30
N ASP A 486 17.31 -19.15 -5.56
CA ASP A 486 17.42 -19.93 -4.31
C ASP A 486 16.47 -19.40 -3.23
N SER A 487 16.43 -18.08 -3.02
CA SER A 487 15.47 -17.45 -2.10
C SER A 487 14.03 -17.74 -2.52
N TYR A 488 13.70 -17.65 -3.81
CA TYR A 488 12.35 -17.94 -4.30
C TYR A 488 11.97 -19.41 -4.17
N ARG A 489 12.86 -20.37 -4.46
CA ARG A 489 12.60 -21.81 -4.24
C ARG A 489 12.33 -22.12 -2.78
N LYS A 490 13.12 -21.56 -1.87
CA LYS A 490 12.91 -21.70 -0.42
C LYS A 490 11.54 -21.18 -0.01
N VAL A 491 11.21 -19.95 -0.41
CA VAL A 491 9.90 -19.34 -0.11
C VAL A 491 8.74 -20.12 -0.73
N LEU A 492 8.90 -20.64 -1.95
CA LEU A 492 7.87 -21.44 -2.63
C LEU A 492 7.55 -22.72 -1.87
N THR A 493 8.56 -23.46 -1.43
CA THR A 493 8.37 -24.68 -0.64
C THR A 493 7.57 -24.39 0.64
N MET A 494 7.97 -23.33 1.35
CA MET A 494 7.34 -22.96 2.62
C MET A 494 5.92 -22.42 2.43
N ARG A 495 5.70 -21.49 1.49
CA ARG A 495 4.37 -20.94 1.18
C ARG A 495 3.42 -21.99 0.63
N THR A 496 3.91 -22.90 -0.21
CA THR A 496 3.07 -24.00 -0.73
C THR A 496 2.60 -24.92 0.39
N THR A 497 3.46 -25.21 1.37
CA THR A 497 3.13 -26.05 2.53
C THR A 497 2.17 -25.33 3.49
N ALA A 498 2.44 -24.06 3.82
CA ALA A 498 1.67 -23.32 4.82
C ALA A 498 0.35 -22.75 4.28
N LEU A 499 0.32 -22.29 3.02
CA LEU A 499 -0.79 -21.53 2.43
C LEU A 499 -1.48 -22.27 1.27
N GLY A 500 -0.80 -23.26 0.67
CA GLY A 500 -1.25 -23.94 -0.53
C GLY A 500 -0.73 -23.31 -1.83
N ALA A 501 -0.78 -24.09 -2.93
CA ALA A 501 -0.28 -23.70 -4.24
C ALA A 501 -1.11 -22.59 -4.92
N GLU A 502 -2.41 -22.52 -4.63
CA GLU A 502 -3.31 -21.50 -5.20
C GLU A 502 -3.29 -20.18 -4.41
N HIS A 503 -2.59 -20.12 -3.27
CA HIS A 503 -2.54 -18.91 -2.45
C HIS A 503 -1.81 -17.77 -3.17
N MET A 504 -2.31 -16.54 -3.01
CA MET A 504 -1.81 -15.39 -3.76
C MET A 504 -0.34 -15.04 -3.49
N ASP A 505 0.15 -15.27 -2.27
CA ASP A 505 1.58 -15.13 -1.94
C ASP A 505 2.45 -16.20 -2.60
N THR A 506 1.93 -17.42 -2.74
CA THR A 506 2.61 -18.51 -3.46
C THR A 506 2.68 -18.16 -4.95
N LEU A 507 1.57 -17.70 -5.53
CA LEU A 507 1.49 -17.25 -6.93
C LEU A 507 2.29 -15.96 -7.19
N ALA A 508 2.55 -15.13 -6.18
CA ALA A 508 3.47 -14.00 -6.30
C ALA A 508 4.91 -14.50 -6.42
N THR A 509 5.36 -15.37 -5.50
CA THR A 509 6.71 -15.95 -5.60
C THR A 509 6.91 -16.74 -6.88
N ARG A 510 5.91 -17.50 -7.37
CA ARG A 510 6.04 -18.24 -8.64
C ARG A 510 6.22 -17.31 -9.83
N HIS A 511 5.53 -16.17 -9.83
CA HIS A 511 5.67 -15.16 -10.87
C HIS A 511 7.10 -14.59 -10.89
N ASP A 512 7.64 -14.18 -9.75
CA ASP A 512 8.98 -13.59 -9.68
C ASP A 512 10.08 -14.64 -9.92
N TYR A 513 9.83 -15.89 -9.52
CA TYR A 513 10.64 -17.04 -9.88
C TYR A 513 10.67 -17.25 -11.41
N ALA A 514 9.51 -17.24 -12.07
CA ALA A 514 9.42 -17.34 -13.53
C ALA A 514 10.14 -16.18 -14.23
N TRP A 515 10.01 -14.95 -13.72
CA TRP A 515 10.75 -13.80 -14.23
C TRP A 515 12.26 -14.00 -14.12
N THR A 516 12.72 -14.51 -12.97
CA THR A 516 14.15 -14.74 -12.71
C THR A 516 14.69 -15.87 -13.58
N LEU A 517 13.90 -16.92 -13.84
CA LEU A 517 14.26 -17.96 -14.80
C LEU A 517 14.50 -17.38 -16.21
N SER A 518 13.62 -16.49 -16.66
CA SER A 518 13.82 -15.76 -17.93
C SER A 518 15.10 -14.93 -17.90
N ALA A 519 15.41 -14.24 -16.80
CA ALA A 519 16.64 -13.46 -16.67
C ALA A 519 17.91 -14.34 -16.69
N CYS A 520 17.82 -15.61 -16.27
CA CYS A 520 18.88 -16.61 -16.36
C CYS A 520 18.97 -17.30 -17.74
N GLY A 521 18.07 -17.02 -18.67
CA GLY A 521 18.00 -17.72 -19.97
C GLY A 521 17.27 -19.06 -19.93
N GLU A 522 16.63 -19.42 -18.81
CA GLU A 522 15.83 -20.65 -18.66
C GLU A 522 14.40 -20.43 -19.19
N TYR A 523 14.28 -20.09 -20.48
CA TYR A 523 13.02 -19.61 -21.07
C TYR A 523 11.91 -20.65 -21.08
N GLU A 524 12.22 -21.93 -21.32
CA GLU A 524 11.22 -23.01 -21.34
C GLU A 524 10.58 -23.21 -19.97
N GLN A 525 11.40 -23.26 -18.91
CA GLN A 525 10.90 -23.35 -17.53
C GLN A 525 10.13 -22.10 -17.12
N SER A 526 10.61 -20.92 -17.53
CA SER A 526 9.92 -19.65 -17.30
C SER A 526 8.53 -19.64 -17.95
N GLU A 527 8.42 -20.06 -19.22
CA GLU A 527 7.15 -20.12 -19.93
C GLU A 527 6.18 -21.10 -19.26
N ALA A 528 6.66 -22.28 -18.86
CA ALA A 528 5.86 -23.26 -18.14
C ALA A 528 5.31 -22.71 -16.82
N GLU A 529 6.16 -22.09 -15.99
CA GLU A 529 5.74 -21.47 -14.73
C GLU A 529 4.74 -20.33 -14.95
N TYR A 530 4.98 -19.48 -15.96
CA TYR A 530 4.04 -18.42 -16.27
C TYR A 530 2.68 -18.95 -16.73
N ARG A 531 2.65 -19.99 -17.57
CA ARG A 531 1.41 -20.60 -18.04
C ARG A 531 0.56 -21.11 -16.87
N ASP A 532 1.20 -21.78 -15.91
CA ASP A 532 0.55 -22.24 -14.69
C ASP A 532 0.03 -21.07 -13.84
N VAL A 533 0.86 -20.06 -13.62
CA VAL A 533 0.47 -18.86 -12.85
C VAL A 533 -0.70 -18.13 -13.52
N ILE A 534 -0.69 -18.00 -14.85
CA ILE A 534 -1.79 -17.40 -15.62
C ILE A 534 -3.06 -18.23 -15.46
N ALA A 535 -2.99 -19.55 -15.58
CA ALA A 535 -4.14 -20.43 -15.43
C ALA A 535 -4.77 -20.31 -14.03
N LEU A 536 -3.94 -20.37 -12.98
CA LEU A 536 -4.39 -20.25 -11.59
C LEU A 536 -4.93 -18.86 -11.29
N ARG A 537 -4.27 -17.79 -11.74
CA ARG A 537 -4.79 -16.41 -11.57
C ARG A 537 -6.06 -16.17 -12.37
N THR A 538 -6.20 -16.74 -13.55
CA THR A 538 -7.44 -16.64 -14.34
C THR A 538 -8.59 -17.33 -13.62
N LYS A 539 -8.36 -18.52 -13.06
CA LYS A 539 -9.34 -19.26 -12.25
C LYS A 539 -9.75 -18.49 -10.99
N THR A 540 -8.79 -17.91 -10.26
CA THR A 540 -9.04 -17.30 -8.94
C THR A 540 -9.51 -15.85 -9.03
N LEU A 541 -8.98 -15.07 -9.97
CA LEU A 541 -9.16 -13.61 -10.05
C LEU A 541 -9.89 -13.14 -11.31
N GLY A 542 -9.98 -14.02 -12.32
CA GLY A 542 -10.49 -13.68 -13.64
C GLY A 542 -9.42 -13.17 -14.62
N GLU A 543 -9.78 -13.19 -15.89
CA GLU A 543 -8.90 -12.83 -17.02
C GLU A 543 -8.54 -11.33 -17.05
N LEU A 544 -9.48 -10.47 -16.67
CA LEU A 544 -9.31 -9.01 -16.68
C LEU A 544 -8.54 -8.49 -15.47
N HIS A 545 -8.18 -9.36 -14.52
CA HIS A 545 -7.52 -8.94 -13.30
C HIS A 545 -6.09 -8.43 -13.60
N PRO A 546 -5.65 -7.29 -13.03
CA PRO A 546 -4.33 -6.70 -13.33
C PRO A 546 -3.15 -7.67 -13.22
N LEU A 547 -3.17 -8.59 -12.26
CA LEU A 547 -2.12 -9.61 -12.08
C LEU A 547 -2.14 -10.73 -13.10
N THR A 548 -3.32 -11.08 -13.61
CA THR A 548 -3.45 -12.03 -14.71
C THR A 548 -2.82 -11.38 -15.94
N LEU A 549 -3.15 -10.12 -16.21
CA LEU A 549 -2.56 -9.33 -17.29
C LEU A 549 -1.05 -9.11 -17.12
N SER A 550 -0.55 -8.93 -15.89
CA SER A 550 0.90 -8.87 -15.61
C SER A 550 1.60 -10.19 -15.88
N ALA A 551 1.03 -11.32 -15.45
CA ALA A 551 1.60 -12.63 -15.76
C ALA A 551 1.60 -12.89 -17.27
N GLN A 552 0.53 -12.52 -18.00
CA GLN A 552 0.48 -12.61 -19.45
C GLN A 552 1.51 -11.69 -20.15
N HIS A 553 1.67 -10.45 -19.66
CA HIS A 553 2.70 -9.53 -20.16
C HIS A 553 4.11 -10.09 -19.98
N ASN A 554 4.41 -10.62 -18.80
CA ASN A 554 5.73 -11.19 -18.50
C ASN A 554 5.96 -12.55 -19.17
N HIS A 555 4.90 -13.32 -19.42
CA HIS A 555 4.95 -14.50 -20.28
C HIS A 555 5.31 -14.10 -21.72
N ALA A 556 4.68 -13.06 -22.27
CA ALA A 556 5.03 -12.55 -23.60
C ALA A 556 6.50 -12.07 -23.67
N TRP A 557 7.03 -11.50 -22.59
CA TRP A 557 8.46 -11.21 -22.45
C TRP A 557 9.31 -12.48 -22.50
N ALA A 558 8.95 -13.51 -21.73
CA ALA A 558 9.66 -14.79 -21.72
C ALA A 558 9.66 -15.44 -23.11
N VAL A 559 8.53 -15.42 -23.82
CA VAL A 559 8.39 -15.92 -25.20
C VAL A 559 9.29 -15.13 -26.17
N PHE A 560 9.34 -13.81 -26.02
CA PHE A 560 10.23 -12.97 -26.82
C PHE A 560 11.70 -13.35 -26.61
N GLN A 561 12.11 -13.46 -25.34
CA GLN A 561 13.49 -13.80 -24.98
C GLN A 561 13.86 -15.24 -25.38
N GLY A 562 12.86 -16.14 -25.40
CA GLY A 562 12.96 -17.50 -25.94
C GLY A 562 13.07 -17.59 -27.47
N GLY A 563 13.05 -16.47 -28.19
CA GLY A 563 13.31 -16.42 -29.62
C GLY A 563 12.07 -16.41 -30.52
N ASP A 564 10.87 -16.18 -29.98
CA ASP A 564 9.64 -16.06 -30.78
C ASP A 564 9.03 -14.64 -30.70
N PRO A 565 9.61 -13.66 -31.43
CA PRO A 565 9.14 -12.28 -31.41
C PRO A 565 7.75 -12.09 -32.02
N HIS A 566 7.33 -12.96 -32.95
CA HIS A 566 6.02 -12.85 -33.58
C HIS A 566 4.90 -13.29 -32.62
N ARG A 567 5.08 -14.38 -31.89
CA ARG A 567 4.14 -14.81 -30.86
C ARG A 567 4.09 -13.80 -29.71
N ALA A 568 5.25 -13.36 -29.23
CA ALA A 568 5.32 -12.33 -28.19
C ALA A 568 4.57 -11.06 -28.58
N ARG A 569 4.73 -10.58 -29.83
CA ARG A 569 3.98 -9.42 -30.35
C ARG A 569 2.47 -9.62 -30.25
N LYS A 570 1.97 -10.80 -30.65
CA LYS A 570 0.54 -11.13 -30.58
C LYS A 570 0.03 -11.13 -29.14
N GLU A 571 0.77 -11.75 -28.22
CA GLU A 571 0.40 -11.80 -26.81
C GLU A 571 0.41 -10.40 -26.17
N TYR A 572 1.44 -9.58 -26.41
CA TYR A 572 1.47 -8.21 -25.93
C TYR A 572 0.37 -7.34 -26.52
N GLN A 573 0.01 -7.51 -27.81
CA GLN A 573 -1.11 -6.80 -28.42
C GLN A 573 -2.45 -7.14 -27.74
N ALA A 574 -2.66 -8.42 -27.41
CA ALA A 574 -3.84 -8.85 -26.66
C ALA A 574 -3.89 -8.22 -25.26
N VAL A 575 -2.78 -8.26 -24.52
CA VAL A 575 -2.68 -7.63 -23.20
C VAL A 575 -2.85 -6.11 -23.28
N LEU A 576 -2.27 -5.46 -24.29
CA LEU A 576 -2.37 -4.01 -24.50
C LEU A 576 -3.84 -3.61 -24.70
N ALA A 577 -4.58 -4.31 -25.56
CA ALA A 577 -5.98 -3.99 -25.83
C ALA A 577 -6.83 -4.07 -24.55
N ILE A 578 -6.58 -5.06 -23.69
CA ILE A 578 -7.28 -5.17 -22.39
C ILE A 578 -6.84 -4.05 -21.44
N ARG A 579 -5.54 -3.78 -21.33
CA ARG A 579 -5.00 -2.72 -20.45
C ARG A 579 -5.49 -1.33 -20.87
N GLU A 580 -5.61 -1.04 -22.16
CA GLU A 580 -6.17 0.22 -22.66
C GLU A 580 -7.65 0.38 -22.27
N LYS A 581 -8.44 -0.70 -22.34
CA LYS A 581 -9.85 -0.69 -21.95
C LYS A 581 -10.07 -0.59 -20.45
N VAL A 582 -9.27 -1.30 -19.65
CA VAL A 582 -9.47 -1.44 -18.19
C VAL A 582 -8.73 -0.36 -17.41
N LEU A 583 -7.49 -0.04 -17.80
CA LEU A 583 -6.61 0.87 -17.06
C LEU A 583 -6.46 2.24 -17.77
N GLY A 584 -6.74 2.30 -19.06
CA GLY A 584 -6.58 3.50 -19.87
C GLY A 584 -5.21 3.63 -20.53
N VAL A 585 -5.13 4.49 -21.54
CA VAL A 585 -3.95 4.70 -22.40
C VAL A 585 -2.77 5.36 -21.69
N GLY A 586 -3.02 6.08 -20.60
CA GLY A 586 -1.99 6.78 -19.82
C GLY A 586 -1.45 5.96 -18.65
N HIS A 587 -2.03 4.79 -18.37
CA HIS A 587 -1.63 3.99 -17.22
C HIS A 587 -0.24 3.38 -17.43
N TYR A 588 0.59 3.38 -16.39
CA TYR A 588 1.97 2.90 -16.45
C TYR A 588 2.13 1.50 -17.08
N ASN A 589 1.36 0.50 -16.64
CA ASN A 589 1.41 -0.85 -17.23
C ASN A 589 1.05 -0.88 -18.73
N THR A 590 0.16 0.01 -19.18
CA THR A 590 -0.16 0.18 -20.60
C THR A 590 1.05 0.75 -21.33
N ILE A 591 1.69 1.77 -20.77
CA ILE A 591 2.92 2.39 -21.30
C ILE A 591 4.06 1.38 -21.38
N THR A 592 4.26 0.54 -20.36
CA THR A 592 5.27 -0.53 -20.35
C THR A 592 4.99 -1.58 -21.44
N THR A 593 3.73 -1.94 -21.66
CA THR A 593 3.36 -2.84 -22.78
C THR A 593 3.72 -2.24 -24.14
N ARG A 594 3.49 -0.93 -24.33
CA ARG A 594 3.88 -0.23 -25.56
C ARG A 594 5.40 -0.14 -25.71
N HIS A 595 6.12 0.07 -24.61
CA HIS A 595 7.58 0.05 -24.57
C HIS A 595 8.10 -1.31 -25.07
N ASP A 596 7.58 -2.42 -24.55
CA ASP A 596 8.02 -3.76 -24.97
C ASP A 596 7.60 -4.11 -26.40
N LEU A 597 6.43 -3.65 -26.86
CA LEU A 597 6.05 -3.75 -28.27
C LEU A 597 6.99 -2.96 -29.19
N ALA A 598 7.47 -1.78 -28.77
CA ALA A 598 8.48 -1.01 -29.51
C ALA A 598 9.80 -1.79 -29.63
N ARG A 599 10.19 -2.46 -28.54
CA ARG A 599 11.38 -3.31 -28.52
C ARG A 599 11.25 -4.53 -29.44
N ILE A 600 10.08 -5.16 -29.47
CA ILE A 600 9.80 -6.23 -30.43
C ILE A 600 9.84 -5.71 -31.87
N ALA A 601 9.20 -4.57 -32.16
CA ALA A 601 9.25 -3.96 -33.48
C ALA A 601 10.70 -3.72 -33.92
N ALA A 602 11.57 -3.22 -33.02
CA ALA A 602 13.00 -3.05 -33.31
C ALA A 602 13.68 -4.38 -33.65
N SER A 603 13.42 -5.46 -32.88
CA SER A 603 14.00 -6.78 -33.15
C SER A 603 13.56 -7.39 -34.48
N LEU A 604 12.37 -7.02 -34.96
CA LEU A 604 11.82 -7.44 -36.25
C LEU A 604 12.29 -6.56 -37.41
N GLY A 605 13.17 -5.58 -37.17
CA GLY A 605 13.63 -4.64 -38.19
C GLY A 605 12.62 -3.53 -38.54
N GLU A 606 11.52 -3.42 -37.79
CA GLU A 606 10.47 -2.42 -37.99
C GLU A 606 10.85 -1.07 -37.35
N TYR A 607 12.06 -0.57 -37.65
CA TYR A 607 12.71 0.52 -36.91
C TYR A 607 11.90 1.82 -36.86
N SER A 608 11.19 2.16 -37.92
CA SER A 608 10.32 3.37 -37.94
C SER A 608 9.16 3.27 -36.94
N GLN A 609 8.56 2.08 -36.81
CA GLN A 609 7.48 1.85 -35.84
C GLN A 609 8.03 1.85 -34.41
N ALA A 610 9.18 1.19 -34.20
CA ALA A 610 9.88 1.20 -32.92
C ALA A 610 10.21 2.63 -32.46
N HIS A 611 10.77 3.45 -33.35
CA HIS A 611 11.15 4.83 -33.04
C HIS A 611 9.95 5.67 -32.59
N ASN A 612 8.85 5.60 -33.34
CA ASN A 612 7.62 6.34 -33.01
C ASN A 612 7.02 5.88 -31.68
N ALA A 613 7.00 4.57 -31.43
CA ALA A 613 6.52 4.02 -30.18
C ALA A 613 7.41 4.42 -28.99
N TYR A 614 8.73 4.33 -29.12
CA TYR A 614 9.67 4.78 -28.09
C TYR A 614 9.55 6.28 -27.81
N LYS A 615 9.39 7.13 -28.84
CA LYS A 615 9.14 8.57 -28.65
C LYS A 615 7.85 8.84 -27.87
N ALA A 616 6.76 8.14 -28.18
CA ALA A 616 5.49 8.28 -27.46
C ALA A 616 5.63 7.86 -25.99
N VAL A 617 6.29 6.72 -25.74
CA VAL A 617 6.60 6.23 -24.38
C VAL A 617 7.48 7.22 -23.63
N LEU A 618 8.54 7.74 -24.27
CA LEU A 618 9.46 8.71 -23.67
C LEU A 618 8.71 9.99 -23.27
N ALA A 619 7.87 10.53 -24.14
CA ALA A 619 7.09 11.73 -23.86
C ALA A 619 6.13 11.51 -22.67
N GLN A 620 5.50 10.33 -22.57
CA GLN A 620 4.66 9.99 -21.43
C GLN A 620 5.48 9.86 -20.14
N ARG A 621 6.59 9.11 -20.16
CA ARG A 621 7.45 8.92 -18.98
C ARG A 621 8.11 10.22 -18.52
N LEU A 622 8.51 11.11 -19.41
CA LEU A 622 9.05 12.43 -19.04
C LEU A 622 8.03 13.27 -18.27
N ARG A 623 6.77 13.28 -18.71
CA ARG A 623 5.70 14.02 -18.03
C ARG A 623 5.42 13.48 -16.62
N THR A 624 5.55 12.18 -16.41
CA THR A 624 5.15 11.54 -15.13
C THR A 624 6.31 11.26 -14.18
N LEU A 625 7.52 11.07 -14.70
CA LEU A 625 8.70 10.59 -13.96
C LEU A 625 9.92 11.52 -14.06
N GLY A 626 9.91 12.56 -14.90
CA GLY A 626 11.05 13.47 -15.02
C GLY A 626 12.26 12.87 -15.73
N GLU A 627 13.23 13.72 -16.07
CA GLU A 627 14.30 13.40 -17.03
C GLU A 627 15.29 12.34 -16.54
N LYS A 628 15.64 12.39 -15.25
CA LYS A 628 16.66 11.52 -14.65
C LYS A 628 16.11 10.21 -14.10
N HIS A 629 14.82 9.92 -14.29
CA HIS A 629 14.24 8.69 -13.78
C HIS A 629 14.80 7.46 -14.50
N PRO A 630 15.13 6.35 -13.80
CA PRO A 630 15.71 5.15 -14.41
C PRO A 630 14.92 4.64 -15.63
N TYR A 631 13.59 4.63 -15.57
CA TYR A 631 12.73 4.26 -16.70
C TYR A 631 12.71 5.22 -17.89
N VAL A 632 13.00 6.51 -17.68
CA VAL A 632 13.23 7.45 -18.79
C VAL A 632 14.59 7.16 -19.42
N LEU A 633 15.61 6.95 -18.60
CA LEU A 633 16.96 6.57 -19.06
C LEU A 633 16.95 5.24 -19.81
N THR A 634 16.10 4.28 -19.44
CA THR A 634 15.90 3.04 -20.20
C THR A 634 15.30 3.26 -21.58
N VAL A 635 14.34 4.17 -21.74
CA VAL A 635 13.81 4.47 -23.09
C VAL A 635 14.86 5.17 -23.94
N ARG A 636 15.61 6.12 -23.36
CA ARG A 636 16.72 6.79 -24.05
C ARG A 636 17.82 5.81 -24.48
N HIS A 637 18.19 4.86 -23.61
CA HIS A 637 19.10 3.75 -23.93
C HIS A 637 18.61 2.96 -25.14
N ASN A 638 17.35 2.52 -25.14
CA ASN A 638 16.81 1.73 -26.25
C ASN A 638 16.69 2.54 -27.55
N ILE A 639 16.50 3.85 -27.48
CA ILE A 639 16.56 4.74 -28.64
C ILE A 639 18.01 4.82 -29.18
N ALA A 640 19.01 4.83 -28.32
CA ALA A 640 20.42 4.77 -28.73
C ALA A 640 20.76 3.44 -29.42
N GLU A 641 20.31 2.30 -28.86
CA GLU A 641 20.41 0.99 -29.51
C GLU A 641 19.72 0.96 -30.89
N LEU A 642 18.57 1.63 -31.01
CA LEU A 642 17.87 1.74 -32.29
C LEU A 642 18.69 2.53 -33.33
N HIS A 643 19.36 3.60 -32.92
CA HIS A 643 20.26 4.36 -33.79
C HIS A 643 21.47 3.53 -34.22
N GLU A 644 22.05 2.75 -33.29
CA GLU A 644 23.12 1.80 -33.61
C GLU A 644 22.68 0.77 -34.64
N ALA A 645 21.51 0.13 -34.43
CA ALA A 645 20.97 -0.87 -35.35
C ALA A 645 20.68 -0.32 -36.76
N GLN A 646 20.43 0.99 -36.86
CA GLN A 646 20.24 1.70 -38.14
C GLN A 646 21.57 2.15 -38.78
N GLY A 647 22.71 1.91 -38.13
CA GLY A 647 24.03 2.35 -38.60
C GLY A 647 24.35 3.83 -38.31
N ASN A 648 23.51 4.53 -37.52
CA ASN A 648 23.74 5.92 -37.12
C ASN A 648 24.70 5.98 -35.92
N LEU A 649 25.92 5.47 -36.10
CA LEU A 649 26.87 5.21 -35.01
C LEU A 649 27.31 6.48 -34.27
N GLU A 650 27.45 7.60 -34.96
CA GLU A 650 27.73 8.92 -34.35
C GLU A 650 26.68 9.30 -33.30
N LEU A 651 25.41 9.19 -33.69
CA LEU A 651 24.29 9.57 -32.83
C LEU A 651 24.13 8.56 -31.68
N ALA A 652 24.34 7.27 -31.94
CA ALA A 652 24.32 6.23 -30.90
C ALA A 652 25.40 6.50 -29.83
N ASP A 653 26.63 6.83 -30.26
CA ASP A 653 27.75 7.19 -29.37
C ASP A 653 27.38 8.38 -28.46
N GLU A 654 26.89 9.48 -29.03
CA GLU A 654 26.46 10.66 -28.28
C GLU A 654 25.36 10.33 -27.26
N GLN A 655 24.34 9.57 -27.67
CA GLN A 655 23.22 9.21 -26.79
C GLN A 655 23.66 8.25 -25.68
N PHE A 656 24.49 7.24 -25.98
CA PHE A 656 25.01 6.33 -24.96
C PHE A 656 25.89 7.05 -23.94
N ARG A 657 26.73 8.01 -24.35
CA ARG A 657 27.50 8.83 -23.39
C ARG A 657 26.58 9.66 -22.49
N ALA A 658 25.54 10.28 -23.04
CA ALA A 658 24.59 11.07 -22.26
C ALA A 658 23.83 10.19 -21.25
N VAL A 659 23.34 9.02 -21.68
CA VAL A 659 22.66 8.06 -20.81
C VAL A 659 23.62 7.49 -19.75
N LEU A 660 24.88 7.21 -20.11
CA LEU A 660 25.89 6.71 -19.17
C LEU A 660 26.21 7.74 -18.09
N ALA A 661 26.33 9.01 -18.44
CA ALA A 661 26.53 10.09 -17.48
C ALA A 661 25.36 10.20 -16.49
N ASP A 662 24.13 10.23 -17.00
CA ASP A 662 22.92 10.31 -16.16
C ASP A 662 22.78 9.06 -15.28
N ARG A 663 22.96 7.85 -15.83
CA ARG A 663 22.90 6.60 -15.06
C ARG A 663 24.01 6.51 -14.02
N THR A 664 25.22 6.98 -14.32
CA THR A 664 26.32 7.01 -13.33
C THR A 664 25.98 7.96 -12.19
N SER A 665 25.43 9.15 -12.49
CA SER A 665 25.02 10.12 -11.47
C SER A 665 23.84 9.63 -10.63
N VAL A 666 22.88 8.90 -11.21
CA VAL A 666 21.62 8.53 -10.54
C VAL A 666 21.70 7.16 -9.86
N LEU A 667 22.34 6.20 -10.50
CA LEU A 667 22.37 4.78 -10.08
C LEU A 667 23.73 4.36 -9.52
N GLY A 668 24.79 5.11 -9.82
CA GLY A 668 26.17 4.73 -9.53
C GLY A 668 26.87 4.04 -10.72
N ALA A 669 28.20 4.04 -10.67
CA ALA A 669 29.06 3.55 -11.74
C ALA A 669 28.99 2.02 -11.93
N ASP A 670 28.76 1.29 -10.84
CA ASP A 670 28.76 -0.19 -10.79
C ASP A 670 27.35 -0.78 -10.97
N HIS A 671 26.36 0.08 -11.20
CA HIS A 671 24.99 -0.35 -11.31
C HIS A 671 24.77 -1.19 -12.59
N PRO A 672 23.99 -2.29 -12.54
CA PRO A 672 23.82 -3.20 -13.69
C PRO A 672 23.35 -2.53 -14.99
N HIS A 673 22.48 -1.50 -14.92
CA HIS A 673 22.09 -0.72 -16.10
C HIS A 673 23.17 0.26 -16.57
N THR A 674 23.99 0.81 -15.66
CA THR A 674 25.13 1.66 -16.01
C THR A 674 26.18 0.83 -16.74
N LEU A 675 26.49 -0.36 -16.21
CA LEU A 675 27.40 -1.32 -16.83
C LEU A 675 26.92 -1.78 -18.21
N ALA A 676 25.61 -2.05 -18.37
CA ALA A 676 25.05 -2.36 -19.69
C ALA A 676 25.26 -1.22 -20.70
N THR A 677 25.02 0.03 -20.29
CA THR A 677 25.26 1.20 -21.16
C THR A 677 26.73 1.32 -21.54
N ARG A 678 27.64 1.03 -20.59
CA ARG A 678 29.08 1.08 -20.82
C ARG A 678 29.52 0.02 -21.84
N ILE A 679 28.96 -1.19 -21.76
CA ILE A 679 29.21 -2.25 -22.74
C ILE A 679 28.73 -1.83 -24.13
N GLU A 680 27.51 -1.31 -24.28
CA GLU A 680 27.01 -0.86 -25.59
C GLU A 680 27.81 0.33 -26.14
N LEU A 681 28.22 1.27 -25.28
CA LEU A 681 29.13 2.34 -25.69
C LEU A 681 30.44 1.75 -26.25
N GLY A 682 31.01 0.74 -25.57
CA GLY A 682 32.19 0.02 -26.05
C GLY A 682 32.00 -0.61 -27.43
N ASN A 683 30.85 -1.25 -27.67
CA ASN A 683 30.49 -1.84 -28.96
C ASN A 683 30.36 -0.78 -30.07
N VAL A 684 29.67 0.33 -29.80
CA VAL A 684 29.54 1.44 -30.75
C VAL A 684 30.90 2.06 -31.08
N LEU A 685 31.78 2.25 -30.09
CA LEU A 685 33.12 2.77 -30.32
C LEU A 685 33.95 1.85 -31.22
N ALA A 686 33.84 0.54 -31.01
CA ALA A 686 34.44 -0.46 -31.89
C ALA A 686 33.91 -0.36 -33.33
N ALA A 687 32.59 -0.28 -33.49
CA ALA A 687 31.95 -0.13 -34.81
C ALA A 687 32.37 1.17 -35.52
N ARG A 688 32.69 2.24 -34.77
CA ARG A 688 33.24 3.50 -35.30
C ARG A 688 34.75 3.46 -35.58
N GLY A 689 35.42 2.34 -35.36
CA GLY A 689 36.87 2.20 -35.53
C GLY A 689 37.71 2.83 -34.40
N ARG A 690 37.10 3.27 -33.30
CA ARG A 690 37.79 3.82 -32.12
C ARG A 690 38.25 2.71 -31.17
N ARG A 691 39.06 1.78 -31.70
CA ARG A 691 39.43 0.52 -31.03
C ARG A 691 40.07 0.72 -29.65
N ALA A 692 41.01 1.64 -29.51
CA ALA A 692 41.69 1.89 -28.23
C ALA A 692 40.71 2.33 -27.13
N GLU A 693 39.80 3.25 -27.45
CA GLU A 693 38.81 3.76 -26.51
C GLU A 693 37.74 2.71 -26.18
N SER A 694 37.36 1.88 -27.16
CA SER A 694 36.46 0.74 -26.94
C SER A 694 37.05 -0.28 -25.97
N ILE A 695 38.34 -0.65 -26.14
CA ILE A 695 39.03 -1.58 -25.24
C ILE A 695 39.04 -1.03 -23.80
N GLU A 696 39.43 0.23 -23.61
CA GLU A 696 39.46 0.87 -22.28
C GLU A 696 38.08 0.82 -21.59
N VAL A 697 37.03 1.20 -22.32
CA VAL A 697 35.65 1.22 -21.80
C VAL A 697 35.17 -0.20 -21.45
N LEU A 698 35.46 -1.18 -22.31
CA LEU A 698 35.04 -2.57 -22.11
C LEU A 698 35.84 -3.28 -21.01
N GLU A 699 37.15 -3.01 -20.86
CA GLU A 699 37.97 -3.53 -19.75
C GLU A 699 37.45 -3.01 -18.41
N SER A 700 37.16 -1.71 -18.32
CA SER A 700 36.53 -1.10 -17.15
C SER A 700 35.15 -1.72 -16.86
N ALA A 701 34.34 -1.94 -17.89
CA ALA A 701 33.03 -2.59 -17.73
C ALA A 701 33.16 -4.06 -17.27
N LEU A 702 34.10 -4.82 -17.83
CA LEU A 702 34.34 -6.21 -17.49
C LEU A 702 34.79 -6.34 -16.03
N ALA A 703 35.78 -5.54 -15.61
CA ALA A 703 36.27 -5.55 -14.23
C ALA A 703 35.13 -5.28 -13.22
N ALA A 704 34.31 -4.26 -13.50
CA ALA A 704 33.15 -3.97 -12.66
C ALA A 704 32.09 -5.10 -12.70
N CYS A 705 31.82 -5.68 -13.88
CA CYS A 705 30.90 -6.82 -13.99
C CYS A 705 31.38 -8.05 -13.23
N GLU A 706 32.69 -8.34 -13.21
CA GLU A 706 33.24 -9.47 -12.47
C GLU A 706 33.09 -9.30 -10.96
N VAL A 707 33.26 -8.08 -10.45
CA VAL A 707 33.04 -7.75 -9.04
C VAL A 707 31.55 -7.80 -8.67
N VAL A 708 30.69 -7.18 -9.49
CA VAL A 708 29.26 -7.00 -9.17
C VAL A 708 28.44 -8.26 -9.43
N HIS A 709 28.71 -8.95 -10.54
CA HIS A 709 27.88 -10.05 -11.04
C HIS A 709 28.58 -11.41 -11.04
N GLY A 710 29.90 -11.44 -10.87
CA GLY A 710 30.71 -12.63 -11.02
C GLY A 710 30.98 -13.01 -12.49
N GLY A 711 31.90 -13.97 -12.67
CA GLY A 711 32.44 -14.34 -13.97
C GLY A 711 31.45 -14.99 -14.97
N THR A 712 30.36 -15.58 -14.46
CA THR A 712 29.39 -16.37 -15.24
C THR A 712 28.14 -15.59 -15.67
N HIS A 713 27.99 -14.34 -15.21
CA HIS A 713 26.82 -13.55 -15.51
C HIS A 713 26.79 -13.12 -17.00
N PRO A 714 25.61 -13.12 -17.67
CA PRO A 714 25.51 -12.83 -19.11
C PRO A 714 26.17 -11.51 -19.54
N LYS A 715 26.09 -10.46 -18.73
CA LYS A 715 26.76 -9.18 -19.04
C LYS A 715 28.28 -9.27 -18.94
N THR A 716 28.80 -10.02 -17.97
CA THR A 716 30.24 -10.27 -17.83
C THR A 716 30.77 -11.03 -19.04
N THR A 717 30.02 -12.05 -19.47
CA THR A 717 30.32 -12.79 -20.70
C THR A 717 30.27 -11.88 -21.92
N ARG A 718 29.22 -11.07 -22.08
CA ARG A 718 29.09 -10.11 -23.20
C ARG A 718 30.26 -9.12 -23.28
N ALA A 719 30.68 -8.55 -22.14
CA ALA A 719 31.82 -7.64 -22.10
C ALA A 719 33.13 -8.36 -22.50
N ARG A 720 33.33 -9.59 -22.02
CA ARG A 720 34.48 -10.43 -22.35
C ARG A 720 34.52 -10.80 -23.83
N ASP A 721 33.38 -11.19 -24.41
CA ASP A 721 33.26 -11.57 -25.82
C ASP A 721 33.53 -10.37 -26.74
N ALA A 722 33.02 -9.18 -26.36
CA ALA A 722 33.31 -7.93 -27.07
C ALA A 722 34.81 -7.62 -27.06
N LEU A 723 35.49 -7.75 -25.92
CA LEU A 723 36.95 -7.57 -25.81
C LEU A 723 37.73 -8.61 -26.61
N ALA A 724 37.33 -9.88 -26.58
CA ALA A 724 37.97 -10.95 -27.33
C ALA A 724 37.93 -10.67 -28.84
N THR A 725 36.80 -10.17 -29.35
CA THR A 725 36.63 -9.77 -30.76
C THR A 725 37.54 -8.58 -31.14
N LEU A 726 37.87 -7.72 -30.18
CA LEU A 726 38.78 -6.58 -30.35
C LEU A 726 40.23 -6.89 -29.98
N SER A 727 40.54 -8.14 -29.63
CA SER A 727 41.91 -8.59 -29.36
C SER A 727 42.39 -9.58 -30.40
N ALA A 728 41.45 -10.23 -31.11
CA ALA A 728 41.66 -10.89 -32.39
C ALA A 728 41.90 -9.87 -33.51
#